data_AF-F0XF34-F1
#
_entry.id   AF-F0XF34-F1
#
_cell.length_a   1.000
_cell.length_b   1.000
_cell.length_c   1.000
_cell.angle_alpha   90.00
_cell.angle_beta   90.00
_cell.angle_gamma   90.00
#
_symmetry.space_group_name_H-M   'P 1'
#
loop_
_entity.id
_entity.type
_entity.pdbx_description
1 polymer ?
#
loop_
_entity_poly.entity_id
_entity_poly.type
_entity_poly.pdbx_seq_one_letter_code
_entity_poly.pdbx_strand_id
1 'polypeptide(L)'
;MVDLDQQQQPPAGANAGYNSAVLHRQLHHSFPCVVQGSGSRLVLDDGRSILDASGGAAVACIGHGDRRVVEAAMAQMSQIAYCATTFYTTAACEQLCRFLVDSTDGHMARAYIVSSGSEAMEAAMKLARQYFLEKQKPEPDRFRFIARHQSYHGITLGSLSVGGHPFRRRKFEPLLLPGVSHVLPCFAYRGKLGAASQDEESDEAYVARLAAELDAEFQRVGPHTVCAFVAEPVVGAALGAVPAVPGYFKAVRDVCHKYGALLILDEVMCGMGRTGTLHAWQQEDVVPDIQTMGKCLGGGYQPIAAVLASHEVTDAFSRGTGSFVHGHTYQGHPVACAAALAVQKIVAEEDLLANVRDLGAVLGRLLVQRLGSHANVGNIRGRGFFWGIEFVQDKATARPFPAESQVAMKIAELGLSAQHGIAVYPGSGTADGVSGDHIILAPPYNVTRAEVDEIGDKPIARMAVGLTASGTSASLSRHAAEEEARAEVDVLNSRLERTSQLTRKIETCLNRLDATGKRVHEVAGPLNGETKRLQVLGHNIDNVIAAIARVRQPADSKNDEEQIIRTGPENAGLPAYLSSIQRLERSLGDMKASNIRSTQQTIGELQRLIRSANSQLELYFDKLLRAETPREIEPLFYVTKNKPFPVLSQDLTARLGLINAHVAAAYRQSSGTTGTAASGGGAGPESPVAKIYAEVRGPYLAGTLKNLASASINTAKKKNADAMYRPGTNGISTYTQAMEGMFLSEYDSICSVFTREDWGPVFQAACQPALTELARTLRELNGHIKAHPQTDCYLAYEIVEIVSSLSGQLETRTGELKASLAAALKPVRETAKGSLAELLDDVRRRAGSMQALPPDGGVLPVVSETMQRLQVMTEFLRPLSSIMISLGDGGWRYGGLGSTTTLASLASFDVNADGRDIFAHYCADTVDALLSALDARARVLQGRKPVVGVFLANSISVVERMVRESELAAVLQPRLAGVVDPWRKKAATVYLDACKDVSMHLFDVIHTNRSGGSGGGGGGGGGGGSSGSGRPQSGQGFVDSASVLKGLSSKDRESIKGKFTAFNASFDELLARHRQFTMEREVRQAFARNIQQMLEPLYNRFYDRYHDVDKGRGKYVKYDKVAISAVFTSLYQG
;
A
#
# COMPACT_ATOMS: atom_id res chain seq x y z
N MET A 1 -18.67 6.25 -27.89
CA MET A 1 -19.04 7.66 -27.64
C MET A 1 -20.23 7.65 -26.70
N VAL A 2 -19.97 7.86 -25.41
CA VAL A 2 -20.96 8.14 -24.37
C VAL A 2 -20.38 9.30 -23.59
N ASP A 3 -21.16 10.37 -23.47
CA ASP A 3 -20.79 11.69 -22.99
C ASP A 3 -20.09 11.67 -21.62
N LEU A 4 -18.89 12.23 -21.59
CA LEU A 4 -18.16 12.64 -20.40
C LEU A 4 -18.01 14.16 -20.45
N ASP A 5 -19.11 14.88 -20.28
CA ASP A 5 -19.10 16.33 -20.09
C ASP A 5 -19.99 16.66 -18.90
N GLN A 6 -19.38 16.69 -17.71
CA GLN A 6 -19.65 17.59 -16.59
C GLN A 6 -18.92 17.08 -15.33
N GLN A 7 -17.63 17.40 -15.23
CA GLN A 7 -17.00 17.56 -13.92
C GLN A 7 -16.60 19.03 -13.78
N GLN A 8 -17.12 19.64 -12.72
CA GLN A 8 -16.82 21.01 -12.33
C GLN A 8 -15.31 21.18 -12.17
N GLN A 9 -14.72 22.10 -12.95
CA GLN A 9 -13.37 22.58 -12.72
C GLN A 9 -13.28 23.21 -11.32
N PRO A 10 -12.27 22.90 -10.50
CA PRO A 10 -12.01 23.67 -9.30
C PRO A 10 -11.49 25.06 -9.69
N PRO A 11 -11.76 26.10 -8.90
CA PRO A 11 -11.33 27.46 -9.23
C PRO A 11 -9.81 27.57 -9.18
N ALA A 12 -9.24 28.11 -10.25
CA ALA A 12 -7.84 28.50 -10.33
C ALA A 12 -7.57 29.67 -9.36
N GLY A 13 -6.54 29.51 -8.52
CA GLY A 13 -5.95 30.60 -7.75
C GLY A 13 -6.36 30.68 -6.28
N ALA A 14 -5.85 29.76 -5.46
CA ALA A 14 -5.59 30.02 -4.04
C ALA A 14 -4.45 29.11 -3.58
N ASN A 15 -3.31 29.72 -3.23
CA ASN A 15 -2.19 29.09 -2.51
C ASN A 15 -2.67 28.74 -1.08
N ALA A 16 -3.52 27.74 -0.95
CA ALA A 16 -3.74 27.03 0.30
C ALA A 16 -2.67 25.93 0.32
N GLY A 17 -1.72 26.02 1.25
CA GLY A 17 -0.79 24.92 1.50
C GLY A 17 -1.62 23.67 1.76
N TYR A 18 -1.70 22.78 0.78
CA TYR A 18 -2.29 21.47 0.96
C TYR A 18 -1.53 20.86 2.14
N ASN A 19 -2.24 20.50 3.21
CA ASN A 19 -1.73 19.54 4.18
C ASN A 19 -1.64 18.20 3.45
N SER A 20 -0.63 18.06 2.60
CA SER A 20 -0.35 16.83 1.86
C SER A 20 0.00 15.76 2.89
N ALA A 21 -0.74 14.66 2.86
CA ALA A 21 -0.38 13.47 3.63
C ALA A 21 0.89 12.80 3.06
N VAL A 22 1.37 13.24 1.89
CA VAL A 22 2.61 12.74 1.28
C VAL A 22 3.80 13.38 1.97
N LEU A 23 4.71 12.54 2.49
CA LEU A 23 6.02 12.98 2.98
C LEU A 23 6.93 13.33 1.80
N HIS A 24 6.71 14.51 1.20
CA HIS A 24 7.59 15.02 0.16
C HIS A 24 9.02 15.18 0.69
N ARG A 25 10.02 14.95 -0.17
CA ARG A 25 11.44 15.13 0.20
C ARG A 25 11.77 16.56 0.65
N GLN A 26 10.93 17.53 0.25
CA GLN A 26 10.94 18.90 0.74
C GLN A 26 9.51 19.25 1.19
N LEU A 27 9.30 19.38 2.51
CA LEU A 27 7.98 19.61 3.08
C LEU A 27 7.44 21.03 2.88
N HIS A 28 8.33 21.97 2.55
CA HIS A 28 7.98 23.38 2.32
C HIS A 28 7.90 23.74 0.84
N HIS A 29 8.03 22.76 -0.05
CA HIS A 29 7.96 22.96 -1.50
C HIS A 29 6.65 22.40 -2.04
N SER A 30 5.94 23.20 -2.83
CA SER A 30 4.74 22.76 -3.54
C SER A 30 5.13 22.24 -4.92
N PHE A 31 4.76 21.00 -5.24
CA PHE A 31 5.07 20.37 -6.52
C PHE A 31 3.88 20.46 -7.47
N PRO A 32 4.08 20.73 -8.78
CA PRO A 32 3.00 20.66 -9.76
C PRO A 32 2.40 19.26 -9.86
N CYS A 33 1.08 19.16 -9.98
CA CYS A 33 0.39 17.88 -10.15
C CYS A 33 0.36 17.49 -11.64
N VAL A 34 0.78 16.26 -11.97
CA VAL A 34 0.68 15.71 -13.33
C VAL A 34 -0.64 14.92 -13.42
N VAL A 35 -1.48 15.24 -14.39
CA VAL A 35 -2.79 14.58 -14.59
C VAL A 35 -2.78 13.60 -15.75
N GLN A 36 -1.86 13.75 -16.70
CA GLN A 36 -1.75 12.86 -17.87
C GLN A 36 -0.32 12.86 -18.44
N GLY A 37 0.08 11.74 -19.05
CA GLY A 37 1.29 11.64 -19.87
C GLY A 37 0.99 10.96 -21.21
N SER A 38 1.61 11.42 -22.29
CA SER A 38 1.50 10.82 -23.62
C SER A 38 2.77 11.07 -24.42
N GLY A 39 3.40 10.01 -24.92
CA GLY A 39 4.68 10.09 -25.64
C GLY A 39 5.76 10.76 -24.78
N SER A 40 6.40 11.80 -25.32
CA SER A 40 7.42 12.59 -24.62
C SER A 40 6.85 13.69 -23.71
N ARG A 41 5.52 13.80 -23.54
CA ARG A 41 4.89 14.96 -22.89
C ARG A 41 4.09 14.59 -21.65
N LEU A 42 4.11 15.49 -20.68
CA LEU A 42 3.28 15.49 -19.47
C LEU A 42 2.30 16.66 -19.53
N VAL A 43 1.11 16.48 -18.99
CA VAL A 43 0.09 17.52 -18.82
C VAL A 43 -0.11 17.75 -17.33
N LEU A 44 0.07 19.00 -16.90
CA LEU A 44 -0.14 19.42 -15.51
C LEU A 44 -1.62 19.74 -15.25
N ASP A 45 -2.01 19.76 -13.98
CA ASP A 45 -3.35 20.13 -13.52
C ASP A 45 -3.78 21.56 -13.92
N ASP A 46 -2.82 22.46 -14.12
CA ASP A 46 -3.05 23.80 -14.66
C ASP A 46 -3.08 23.91 -16.19
N GLY A 47 -3.06 22.76 -16.89
CA GLY A 47 -3.16 22.66 -18.34
C GLY A 47 -1.85 22.87 -19.10
N ARG A 48 -0.72 23.18 -18.44
CA ARG A 48 0.58 23.27 -19.11
C ARG A 48 1.02 21.90 -19.66
N SER A 49 1.53 21.90 -20.88
CA SER A 49 2.22 20.74 -21.48
C SER A 49 3.73 20.89 -21.30
N ILE A 50 4.34 19.90 -20.65
CA ILE A 50 5.77 19.84 -20.36
C ILE A 50 6.40 18.74 -21.21
N LEU A 51 7.45 19.10 -21.97
CA LEU A 51 8.30 18.12 -22.65
C LEU A 51 9.19 17.42 -21.62
N ASP A 52 9.00 16.12 -21.43
CA ASP A 52 9.77 15.28 -20.52
C ASP A 52 11.11 14.89 -21.16
N ALA A 53 12.08 15.80 -21.07
CA ALA A 53 13.43 15.58 -21.61
C ALA A 53 14.33 14.79 -20.65
N SER A 54 13.84 14.37 -19.48
CA SER A 54 14.60 13.58 -18.50
C SER A 54 14.04 12.18 -18.27
N GLY A 55 12.81 11.89 -18.69
CA GLY A 55 12.11 10.64 -18.39
C GLY A 55 11.94 10.45 -16.87
N GLY A 56 11.79 11.55 -16.13
CA GLY A 56 11.92 11.59 -14.67
C GLY A 56 13.36 11.31 -14.22
N ALA A 57 13.58 10.21 -13.49
CA ALA A 57 14.93 9.78 -13.11
C ALA A 57 15.61 8.94 -14.21
N ALA A 58 15.42 9.29 -15.49
CA ALA A 58 15.77 8.52 -16.69
C ALA A 58 15.06 7.16 -16.81
N VAL A 59 13.79 7.09 -16.41
CA VAL A 59 12.99 5.86 -16.33
C VAL A 59 12.12 5.64 -17.57
N ALA A 60 11.41 6.68 -18.03
CA ALA A 60 10.42 6.59 -19.12
C ALA A 60 11.09 6.50 -20.50
N CYS A 61 11.69 5.35 -20.81
CA CYS A 61 12.51 5.16 -22.01
C CYS A 61 11.74 5.10 -23.33
N ILE A 62 10.45 4.75 -23.33
CA ILE A 62 9.60 4.74 -24.53
C ILE A 62 8.50 5.82 -24.47
N GLY A 63 8.64 6.76 -23.53
CA GLY A 63 7.61 7.75 -23.22
C GLY A 63 6.43 7.16 -22.44
N HIS A 64 5.36 7.93 -22.38
CA HIS A 64 4.18 7.67 -21.54
C HIS A 64 2.99 7.17 -22.38
N GLY A 65 2.20 6.26 -21.83
CA GLY A 65 0.89 5.87 -22.40
C GLY A 65 0.91 4.90 -23.59
N ASP A 66 1.97 4.12 -23.80
CA ASP A 66 2.00 3.08 -24.83
C ASP A 66 0.98 1.98 -24.50
N ARG A 67 -0.01 1.84 -25.37
CA ARG A 67 -1.13 0.93 -25.19
C ARG A 67 -0.70 -0.54 -25.15
N ARG A 68 0.34 -0.94 -25.87
CA ARG A 68 0.80 -2.34 -25.92
C ARG A 68 1.29 -2.81 -24.56
N VAL A 69 1.98 -1.94 -23.81
CA VAL A 69 2.47 -2.25 -22.46
C VAL A 69 1.30 -2.34 -21.47
N VAL A 70 0.33 -1.43 -21.57
CA VAL A 70 -0.88 -1.45 -20.75
C VAL A 70 -1.69 -2.72 -21.00
N GLU A 71 -1.90 -3.08 -22.27
CA GLU A 71 -2.61 -4.30 -22.66
C GLU A 71 -1.89 -5.56 -22.17
N ALA A 72 -0.55 -5.62 -22.27
CA ALA A 72 0.24 -6.74 -21.75
C ALA A 72 0.12 -6.88 -20.22
N ALA A 73 0.16 -5.77 -19.48
CA ALA A 73 -0.02 -5.77 -18.03
C ALA A 73 -1.43 -6.21 -17.62
N MET A 74 -2.47 -5.70 -18.29
CA MET A 74 -3.87 -6.09 -18.06
C MET A 74 -4.11 -7.57 -18.35
N ALA A 75 -3.60 -8.06 -19.48
CA ALA A 75 -3.71 -9.46 -19.87
C ALA A 75 -3.08 -10.40 -18.83
N GLN A 76 -1.87 -10.05 -18.34
CA GLN A 76 -1.22 -10.81 -17.29
C GLN A 76 -2.01 -10.76 -15.97
N MET A 77 -2.53 -9.59 -15.59
CA MET A 77 -3.32 -9.43 -14.36
C MET A 77 -4.64 -10.22 -14.39
N SER A 78 -5.27 -10.37 -15.57
CA SER A 78 -6.44 -11.22 -15.77
C SER A 78 -6.14 -12.72 -15.63
N GLN A 79 -4.88 -13.14 -15.75
CA GLN A 79 -4.46 -14.53 -15.53
C GLN A 79 -4.00 -14.76 -14.09
N ILE A 80 -2.97 -14.04 -13.65
CA ILE A 80 -2.43 -14.09 -12.30
C ILE A 80 -1.68 -12.79 -12.00
N ALA A 81 -2.14 -12.08 -10.96
CA ALA A 81 -1.51 -10.84 -10.52
C ALA A 81 -0.18 -11.11 -9.78
N TYR A 82 -0.21 -12.04 -8.82
CA TYR A 82 0.89 -12.30 -7.90
C TYR A 82 1.22 -13.80 -7.80
N CYS A 83 2.50 -14.13 -7.68
CA CYS A 83 3.01 -15.48 -7.57
C CYS A 83 4.28 -15.49 -6.70
N ALA A 84 4.30 -16.29 -5.62
CA ALA A 84 5.45 -16.38 -4.72
C ALA A 84 6.58 -17.21 -5.35
N THR A 85 7.69 -16.57 -5.70
CA THR A 85 8.82 -17.18 -6.43
C THR A 85 9.56 -18.27 -5.67
N THR A 86 9.39 -18.35 -4.35
CA THR A 86 9.90 -19.47 -3.54
C THR A 86 9.30 -20.81 -3.93
N PHE A 87 8.07 -20.84 -4.45
CA PHE A 87 7.31 -22.06 -4.70
C PHE A 87 6.89 -22.24 -6.15
N TYR A 88 6.80 -21.15 -6.90
CA TYR A 88 6.18 -21.12 -8.22
C TYR A 88 6.91 -20.19 -9.18
N THR A 89 6.77 -20.43 -10.48
CA THR A 89 7.22 -19.52 -11.54
C THR A 89 6.04 -19.17 -12.47
N THR A 90 6.24 -18.18 -13.35
CA THR A 90 5.25 -17.79 -14.37
C THR A 90 5.90 -17.63 -15.73
N ALA A 91 5.14 -17.82 -16.80
CA ALA A 91 5.63 -17.65 -18.16
C ALA A 91 6.20 -16.25 -18.41
N ALA A 92 5.57 -15.19 -17.86
CA ALA A 92 6.07 -13.83 -17.99
C ALA A 92 7.45 -13.63 -17.37
N CYS A 93 7.69 -14.20 -16.17
CA CYS A 93 8.99 -14.14 -15.50
C CYS A 93 10.05 -14.92 -16.30
N GLU A 94 9.76 -16.17 -16.68
CA GLU A 94 10.68 -17.02 -17.46
C GLU A 94 11.05 -16.38 -18.81
N GLN A 95 10.06 -15.82 -19.52
CA GLN A 95 10.28 -15.17 -20.82
C GLN A 95 11.12 -13.90 -20.70
N LEU A 96 10.87 -13.08 -19.67
CA LEU A 96 11.70 -11.90 -19.42
C LEU A 96 13.14 -12.31 -19.08
N CYS A 97 13.32 -13.25 -18.15
CA CYS A 97 14.65 -13.74 -17.77
C CYS A 97 15.42 -14.31 -18.98
N ARG A 98 14.73 -15.07 -19.84
CA ARG A 98 15.33 -15.64 -21.05
C ARG A 98 15.70 -14.56 -22.06
N PHE A 99 14.83 -13.58 -22.31
CA PHE A 99 15.15 -12.41 -23.15
C PHE A 99 16.42 -11.68 -22.66
N LEU A 100 16.52 -11.41 -21.35
CA LEU A 100 17.65 -10.69 -20.78
C LEU A 100 18.96 -11.48 -20.81
N VAL A 101 18.91 -12.80 -20.69
CA VAL A 101 20.10 -13.66 -20.79
C VAL A 101 20.54 -13.77 -22.25
N ASP A 102 19.61 -14.03 -23.16
CA ASP A 102 19.88 -14.19 -24.60
C ASP A 102 20.46 -12.89 -25.20
N SER A 103 20.07 -11.73 -24.68
CA SER A 103 20.57 -10.43 -25.14
C SER A 103 22.02 -10.13 -24.81
N THR A 104 22.69 -11.01 -24.04
CA THR A 104 24.10 -10.88 -23.66
C THR A 104 25.04 -11.69 -24.55
N ASP A 105 24.55 -12.24 -25.67
CA ASP A 105 25.33 -13.09 -26.59
C ASP A 105 26.00 -14.29 -25.88
N GLY A 106 25.31 -14.84 -24.88
CA GLY A 106 25.76 -16.01 -24.12
C GLY A 106 26.74 -15.73 -22.98
N HIS A 107 27.06 -14.47 -22.69
CA HIS A 107 27.97 -14.10 -21.61
C HIS A 107 27.37 -14.29 -20.20
N MET A 108 26.07 -14.02 -20.04
CA MET A 108 25.35 -14.23 -18.78
C MET A 108 24.57 -15.54 -18.82
N ALA A 109 24.33 -16.13 -17.65
CA ALA A 109 23.71 -17.46 -17.53
C ALA A 109 22.34 -17.43 -16.86
N ARG A 110 22.13 -16.53 -15.88
CA ARG A 110 20.88 -16.44 -15.10
C ARG A 110 20.52 -14.98 -14.81
N ALA A 111 19.21 -14.74 -14.74
CA ALA A 111 18.62 -13.48 -14.33
C ALA A 111 17.86 -13.65 -13.00
N TYR A 112 17.89 -12.62 -12.16
CA TYR A 112 17.16 -12.55 -10.90
C TYR A 112 16.39 -11.22 -10.85
N ILE A 113 15.05 -11.28 -10.75
CA ILE A 113 14.15 -10.14 -10.93
C ILE A 113 13.69 -9.57 -9.58
N VAL A 114 13.83 -8.26 -9.39
CA VAL A 114 13.43 -7.50 -8.18
C VAL A 114 12.66 -6.24 -8.55
N SER A 115 12.21 -5.45 -7.57
CA SER A 115 11.31 -4.31 -7.82
C SER A 115 12.04 -2.99 -8.05
N SER A 116 13.29 -2.87 -7.60
CA SER A 116 14.05 -1.63 -7.66
C SER A 116 15.55 -1.85 -7.86
N GLY A 117 16.24 -0.83 -8.38
CA GLY A 117 17.70 -0.89 -8.57
C GLY A 117 18.49 -1.02 -7.25
N SER A 118 17.98 -0.46 -6.14
CA SER A 118 18.59 -0.65 -4.83
C SER A 118 18.49 -2.09 -4.35
N GLU A 119 17.36 -2.76 -4.57
CA GLU A 119 17.22 -4.20 -4.33
C GLU A 119 18.17 -5.00 -5.22
N ALA A 120 18.33 -4.62 -6.50
CA ALA A 120 19.24 -5.31 -7.41
C ALA A 120 20.70 -5.21 -6.94
N MET A 121 21.11 -4.06 -6.42
CA MET A 121 22.45 -3.89 -5.84
C MET A 121 22.65 -4.69 -4.54
N GLU A 122 21.66 -4.74 -3.65
CA GLU A 122 21.72 -5.61 -2.46
C GLU A 122 21.82 -7.09 -2.85
N ALA A 123 21.04 -7.50 -3.85
CA ALA A 123 21.10 -8.86 -4.41
C ALA A 123 22.48 -9.15 -5.02
N ALA A 124 23.04 -8.22 -5.81
CA ALA A 124 24.36 -8.37 -6.41
C ALA A 124 25.48 -8.46 -5.36
N MET A 125 25.44 -7.65 -4.30
CA MET A 125 26.40 -7.72 -3.20
C MET A 125 26.32 -9.07 -2.47
N LYS A 126 25.11 -9.55 -2.17
CA LYS A 126 24.91 -10.85 -1.51
C LYS A 126 25.30 -12.00 -2.42
N LEU A 127 25.02 -11.90 -3.71
CA LEU A 127 25.41 -12.87 -4.72
C LEU A 127 26.93 -12.97 -4.81
N ALA A 128 27.64 -11.84 -4.87
CA ALA A 128 29.10 -11.80 -4.88
C ALA A 128 29.71 -12.39 -3.59
N ARG A 129 29.17 -12.03 -2.42
CA ARG A 129 29.61 -12.60 -1.13
C ARG A 129 29.39 -14.12 -1.09
N GLN A 130 28.19 -14.57 -1.46
CA GLN A 130 27.85 -15.98 -1.39
C GLN A 130 28.62 -16.79 -2.45
N TYR A 131 28.90 -16.26 -3.64
CA TYR A 131 29.77 -16.90 -4.64
C TYR A 131 31.07 -17.41 -4.02
N PHE A 132 31.78 -16.59 -3.23
CA PHE A 132 33.03 -17.02 -2.58
C PHE A 132 32.85 -18.06 -1.48
N LEU A 133 31.66 -18.17 -0.89
CA LEU A 133 31.31 -19.23 0.06
C LEU A 133 30.94 -20.54 -0.65
N GLU A 134 30.43 -20.45 -1.88
CA GLU A 134 30.00 -21.58 -2.71
C GLU A 134 31.13 -22.19 -3.56
N LYS A 135 32.29 -21.53 -3.65
CA LYS A 135 33.47 -22.10 -4.33
C LYS A 135 33.86 -23.43 -3.69
N GLN A 136 34.33 -24.37 -4.51
CA GLN A 136 34.83 -25.69 -4.05
C GLN A 136 35.87 -25.56 -2.93
N LYS A 137 36.70 -24.51 -2.98
CA LYS A 137 37.52 -24.04 -1.87
C LYS A 137 36.93 -22.70 -1.39
N PRO A 138 36.12 -22.70 -0.32
CA PRO A 138 35.48 -21.47 0.17
C PRO A 138 36.50 -20.43 0.62
N GLU A 139 36.19 -19.16 0.36
CA GLU A 139 37.00 -17.99 0.74
C GLU A 139 36.20 -17.09 1.72
N PRO A 140 36.01 -17.53 2.99
CA PRO A 140 35.10 -16.88 3.94
C PRO A 140 35.54 -15.48 4.38
N ASP A 141 36.80 -15.11 4.16
CA ASP A 141 37.31 -13.78 4.52
C ASP A 141 36.94 -12.69 3.50
N ARG A 142 36.35 -13.05 2.34
CA ARG A 142 35.91 -12.07 1.34
C ARG A 142 34.56 -11.45 1.65
N PHE A 143 34.54 -10.29 2.30
CA PHE A 143 33.30 -9.56 2.64
C PHE A 143 33.33 -8.07 2.27
N ARG A 144 34.44 -7.57 1.72
CA ARG A 144 34.62 -6.16 1.39
C ARG A 144 34.23 -5.83 -0.05
N PHE A 145 33.91 -4.57 -0.29
CA PHE A 145 33.63 -4.04 -1.62
C PHE A 145 34.46 -2.78 -1.85
N ILE A 146 34.97 -2.60 -3.07
CA ILE A 146 35.61 -1.35 -3.49
C ILE A 146 34.69 -0.71 -4.52
N ALA A 147 34.40 0.58 -4.39
CA ALA A 147 33.60 1.34 -5.34
C ALA A 147 34.28 2.67 -5.66
N ARG A 148 33.62 3.55 -6.42
CA ARG A 148 34.16 4.88 -6.76
C ARG A 148 33.60 5.96 -5.85
N HIS A 149 34.39 6.98 -5.54
CA HIS A 149 33.88 8.27 -5.06
C HIS A 149 32.88 8.86 -6.06
N GLN A 150 31.94 9.67 -5.57
CA GLN A 150 30.91 10.32 -6.39
C GLN A 150 30.10 9.34 -7.26
N SER A 151 29.80 8.15 -6.74
CA SER A 151 28.92 7.15 -7.36
C SER A 151 27.57 7.06 -6.65
N TYR A 152 26.55 6.52 -7.32
CA TYR A 152 25.25 6.26 -6.72
C TYR A 152 24.67 4.90 -7.14
N HIS A 153 24.64 3.98 -6.18
CA HIS A 153 24.19 2.60 -6.37
C HIS A 153 22.83 2.29 -5.70
N GLY A 154 22.20 3.27 -5.04
CA GLY A 154 20.91 3.09 -4.38
C GLY A 154 20.79 3.81 -3.03
N ILE A 155 19.68 3.56 -2.32
CA ILE A 155 19.36 4.22 -1.05
C ILE A 155 19.08 3.25 0.12
N THR A 156 19.05 1.94 -0.13
CA THR A 156 19.03 0.94 0.96
C THR A 156 20.39 0.92 1.65
N LEU A 157 20.49 0.42 2.89
CA LEU A 157 21.72 0.55 3.68
C LEU A 157 22.95 -0.06 2.98
N GLY A 158 22.86 -1.25 2.38
CA GLY A 158 23.97 -1.87 1.65
C GLY A 158 24.31 -1.12 0.36
N SER A 159 23.31 -0.81 -0.47
CA SER A 159 23.52 -0.06 -1.72
C SER A 159 24.05 1.37 -1.50
N LEU A 160 23.59 2.06 -0.45
CA LEU A 160 24.09 3.36 -0.01
C LEU A 160 25.52 3.26 0.54
N SER A 161 25.86 2.14 1.21
CA SER A 161 27.22 1.87 1.68
C SER A 161 28.20 1.72 0.52
N VAL A 162 27.76 1.14 -0.60
CA VAL A 162 28.57 1.04 -1.83
C VAL A 162 28.67 2.37 -2.57
N GLY A 163 27.58 3.15 -2.63
CA GLY A 163 27.59 4.49 -3.23
C GLY A 163 28.61 5.43 -2.58
N GLY A 164 29.28 6.26 -3.36
CA GLY A 164 30.37 7.15 -2.92
C GLY A 164 29.99 8.63 -2.79
N HIS A 165 28.70 8.97 -2.78
CA HIS A 165 28.22 10.36 -2.72
C HIS A 165 28.09 10.87 -1.26
N PRO A 166 28.96 11.79 -0.79
CA PRO A 166 29.02 12.20 0.62
C PRO A 166 27.71 12.76 1.17
N PHE A 167 27.04 13.67 0.44
CA PHE A 167 25.78 14.28 0.90
C PHE A 167 24.67 13.25 1.19
N ARG A 168 24.59 12.18 0.37
CA ARG A 168 23.59 11.12 0.55
C ARG A 168 23.95 10.18 1.70
N ARG A 169 25.24 10.01 1.99
CA ARG A 169 25.76 9.09 3.02
C ARG A 169 25.83 9.70 4.41
N ARG A 170 26.26 10.96 4.55
CA ARG A 170 26.71 11.58 5.81
C ARG A 170 25.74 11.38 6.98
N LYS A 171 24.43 11.52 6.73
CA LYS A 171 23.38 11.37 7.76
C LYS A 171 23.23 9.94 8.28
N PHE A 172 23.71 8.96 7.54
CA PHE A 172 23.53 7.53 7.80
C PHE A 172 24.84 6.80 8.04
N GLU A 173 26.00 7.48 8.06
CA GLU A 173 27.33 6.87 8.23
C GLU A 173 27.41 5.82 9.36
N PRO A 174 26.84 6.05 10.56
CA PRO A 174 26.84 5.04 11.63
C PRO A 174 26.09 3.74 11.32
N LEU A 175 25.23 3.73 10.30
CA LEU A 175 24.43 2.58 9.85
C LEU A 175 25.02 1.91 8.60
N LEU A 176 26.03 2.51 7.98
CA LEU A 176 26.63 1.99 6.74
C LEU A 176 27.59 0.83 7.04
N LEU A 177 27.73 -0.07 6.08
CA LEU A 177 28.60 -1.24 6.17
C LEU A 177 30.07 -0.80 6.27
N PRO A 178 30.83 -1.25 7.29
CA PRO A 178 32.25 -0.87 7.46
C PRO A 178 33.18 -1.56 6.44
N GLY A 179 32.67 -2.52 5.67
CA GLY A 179 33.41 -3.30 4.68
C GLY A 179 33.57 -2.64 3.32
N VAL A 180 33.17 -1.37 3.14
CA VAL A 180 33.26 -0.68 1.85
C VAL A 180 34.33 0.39 1.86
N SER A 181 35.14 0.46 0.80
CA SER A 181 36.03 1.57 0.51
C SER A 181 35.84 2.13 -0.89
N HIS A 182 36.46 3.28 -1.16
CA HIS A 182 36.25 4.05 -2.39
C HIS A 182 37.58 4.49 -3.00
N VAL A 183 37.65 4.49 -4.33
CA VAL A 183 38.75 5.04 -5.15
C VAL A 183 38.23 6.18 -6.03
N LEU A 184 39.12 6.97 -6.63
CA LEU A 184 38.73 8.07 -7.51
C LEU A 184 37.91 7.59 -8.73
N PRO A 185 36.91 8.37 -9.18
CA PRO A 185 36.19 8.08 -10.40
C PRO A 185 37.03 8.40 -11.64
N CYS A 186 36.73 7.72 -12.75
CA CYS A 186 37.21 8.13 -14.07
C CYS A 186 36.40 9.33 -14.55
N PHE A 187 36.90 10.54 -14.27
CA PHE A 187 36.27 11.81 -14.65
C PHE A 187 37.30 12.77 -15.23
N ALA A 188 37.66 12.56 -16.50
CA ALA A 188 38.79 13.25 -17.15
C ALA A 188 38.76 14.78 -17.03
N TYR A 189 37.57 15.40 -17.17
CA TYR A 189 37.41 16.86 -17.09
C TYR A 189 37.94 17.47 -15.78
N ARG A 190 37.88 16.74 -14.66
CA ARG A 190 38.37 17.20 -13.34
C ARG A 190 39.55 16.41 -12.80
N GLY A 191 39.71 15.16 -13.25
CA GLY A 191 40.63 14.20 -12.65
C GLY A 191 42.01 14.17 -13.29
N LYS A 192 42.18 14.66 -14.53
CA LYS A 192 43.47 14.70 -15.22
C LYS A 192 44.40 15.74 -14.59
N LEU A 193 45.67 15.36 -14.44
CA LEU A 193 46.70 16.32 -14.05
C LEU A 193 46.92 17.34 -15.18
N GLY A 194 47.07 18.62 -14.82
CA GLY A 194 47.25 19.68 -15.80
C GLY A 194 46.04 19.93 -16.70
N ALA A 195 44.83 19.53 -16.30
CA ALA A 195 43.61 19.75 -17.08
C ALA A 195 43.50 21.23 -17.52
N ALA A 196 43.28 21.46 -18.82
CA ALA A 196 43.27 22.78 -19.46
C ALA A 196 44.62 23.54 -19.48
N SER A 197 45.75 22.83 -19.36
CA SER A 197 47.12 23.35 -19.57
C SER A 197 47.82 22.66 -20.76
N GLN A 198 49.00 23.16 -21.16
CA GLN A 198 49.82 22.53 -22.21
C GLN A 198 50.40 21.16 -21.77
N ASP A 199 50.43 20.88 -20.47
CA ASP A 199 50.98 19.66 -19.86
C ASP A 199 49.86 18.69 -19.41
N GLU A 200 48.71 18.69 -20.10
CA GLU A 200 47.57 17.81 -19.75
C GLU A 200 47.94 16.32 -19.87
N GLU A 201 47.60 15.55 -18.84
CA GLU A 201 47.76 14.10 -18.79
C GLU A 201 46.98 13.41 -19.95
N SER A 202 47.66 12.58 -20.74
CA SER A 202 47.03 11.72 -21.76
C SER A 202 46.01 10.77 -21.12
N ASP A 203 44.99 10.34 -21.88
CA ASP A 203 44.00 9.38 -21.38
C ASP A 203 44.65 8.07 -20.89
N GLU A 204 45.68 7.58 -21.60
CA GLU A 204 46.41 6.37 -21.25
C GLU A 204 47.13 6.49 -19.90
N ALA A 205 47.82 7.60 -19.67
CA ALA A 205 48.49 7.89 -18.40
C ALA A 205 47.48 8.04 -17.25
N TYR A 206 46.34 8.70 -17.51
CA TYR A 206 45.27 8.86 -16.53
C TYR A 206 44.66 7.50 -16.14
N VAL A 207 44.37 6.63 -17.10
CA VAL A 207 43.90 5.26 -16.86
C VAL A 207 44.92 4.46 -16.05
N ALA A 208 46.20 4.52 -16.41
CA ALA A 208 47.26 3.83 -15.68
C ALA A 208 47.34 4.27 -14.21
N ARG A 209 47.16 5.57 -13.94
CA ARG A 209 47.15 6.11 -12.57
C ARG A 209 45.94 5.62 -11.77
N LEU A 210 44.73 5.63 -12.36
CA LEU A 210 43.53 5.11 -11.68
C LEU A 210 43.62 3.60 -11.43
N ALA A 211 44.21 2.84 -12.35
CA ALA A 211 44.44 1.41 -12.17
C ALA A 211 45.45 1.13 -11.04
N ALA A 212 46.53 1.93 -10.96
CA ALA A 212 47.50 1.86 -9.88
C ALA A 212 46.88 2.21 -8.51
N GLU A 213 45.98 3.20 -8.47
CA GLU A 213 45.22 3.54 -7.26
C GLU A 213 44.32 2.38 -6.81
N LEU A 214 43.59 1.78 -7.75
CA LEU A 214 42.76 0.60 -7.45
C LEU A 214 43.61 -0.56 -6.93
N ASP A 215 44.75 -0.84 -7.56
CA ASP A 215 45.69 -1.87 -7.11
C ASP A 215 46.18 -1.61 -5.68
N ALA A 216 46.57 -0.36 -5.39
CA ALA A 216 46.99 0.06 -4.06
C ALA A 216 45.88 -0.09 -3.01
N GLU A 217 44.62 0.19 -3.40
CA GLU A 217 43.48 0.03 -2.50
C GLU A 217 43.20 -1.43 -2.18
N PHE A 218 43.27 -2.34 -3.16
CA PHE A 218 43.21 -3.78 -2.93
C PHE A 218 44.28 -4.23 -1.93
N GLN A 219 45.52 -3.76 -2.09
CA GLN A 219 46.62 -4.06 -1.16
C GLN A 219 46.35 -3.52 0.25
N ARG A 220 45.84 -2.29 0.36
CA ARG A 220 45.57 -1.62 1.64
C ARG A 220 44.48 -2.32 2.46
N VAL A 221 43.38 -2.73 1.84
CA VAL A 221 42.26 -3.38 2.55
C VAL A 221 42.47 -4.89 2.71
N GLY A 222 43.45 -5.46 2.02
CA GLY A 222 43.74 -6.90 1.99
C GLY A 222 43.03 -7.55 0.79
N PRO A 223 43.75 -7.96 -0.28
CA PRO A 223 43.12 -8.42 -1.52
C PRO A 223 42.24 -9.66 -1.33
N HIS A 224 42.63 -10.55 -0.43
CA HIS A 224 41.89 -11.76 -0.06
C HIS A 224 40.59 -11.49 0.72
N THR A 225 40.28 -10.23 1.03
CA THR A 225 39.05 -9.84 1.74
C THR A 225 38.02 -9.16 0.84
N VAL A 226 38.35 -8.87 -0.42
CA VAL A 226 37.49 -8.12 -1.33
C VAL A 226 36.64 -9.08 -2.17
N CYS A 227 35.32 -8.94 -2.12
CA CYS A 227 34.39 -9.65 -3.00
C CYS A 227 34.47 -9.09 -4.42
N ALA A 228 34.29 -7.78 -4.55
CA ALA A 228 34.07 -7.16 -5.85
C ALA A 228 34.46 -5.68 -5.90
N PHE A 229 34.78 -5.24 -7.12
CA PHE A 229 34.76 -3.83 -7.51
C PHE A 229 33.41 -3.48 -8.14
N VAL A 230 32.83 -2.34 -7.75
CA VAL A 230 31.51 -1.90 -8.20
C VAL A 230 31.59 -0.55 -8.91
N ALA A 231 31.03 -0.46 -10.12
CA ALA A 231 31.01 0.79 -10.90
C ALA A 231 29.81 0.90 -11.85
N GLU A 232 29.32 2.11 -12.05
CA GLU A 232 28.44 2.47 -13.17
C GLU A 232 29.29 2.68 -14.45
N PRO A 233 28.98 2.05 -15.60
CA PRO A 233 29.68 2.31 -16.86
C PRO A 233 29.64 3.77 -17.31
N VAL A 234 28.47 4.41 -17.15
CA VAL A 234 28.28 5.86 -17.29
C VAL A 234 27.60 6.35 -16.02
N VAL A 235 28.29 7.21 -15.25
CA VAL A 235 27.80 7.66 -13.94
C VAL A 235 26.63 8.61 -14.13
N GLY A 236 25.47 8.25 -13.61
CA GLY A 236 24.25 9.01 -13.80
C GLY A 236 24.11 10.19 -12.84
N ALA A 237 23.22 10.06 -11.86
CA ALA A 237 22.80 11.17 -10.99
C ALA A 237 23.91 11.79 -10.12
N ALA A 238 25.01 11.08 -9.86
CA ALA A 238 26.07 11.57 -8.97
C ALA A 238 27.09 12.46 -9.69
N LEU A 239 27.36 12.21 -10.97
CA LEU A 239 28.32 12.98 -11.76
C LEU A 239 27.74 13.57 -13.04
N GLY A 240 26.47 13.37 -13.37
CA GLY A 240 25.87 13.95 -14.57
C GLY A 240 26.34 13.29 -15.86
N ALA A 241 25.96 12.03 -16.06
CA ALA A 241 26.22 11.25 -17.27
C ALA A 241 27.70 11.22 -17.72
N VAL A 242 28.64 10.98 -16.79
CA VAL A 242 30.08 10.87 -17.11
C VAL A 242 30.40 9.49 -17.69
N PRO A 243 30.82 9.37 -18.97
CA PRO A 243 31.42 8.15 -19.49
C PRO A 243 32.88 8.02 -19.00
N ALA A 244 33.36 6.78 -18.85
CA ALA A 244 34.79 6.55 -18.65
C ALA A 244 35.58 6.86 -19.94
N VAL A 245 36.87 7.18 -19.80
CA VAL A 245 37.76 7.28 -20.96
C VAL A 245 38.08 5.88 -21.51
N PRO A 246 38.38 5.75 -22.82
CA PRO A 246 38.71 4.46 -23.42
C PRO A 246 39.80 3.69 -22.65
N GLY A 247 39.61 2.39 -22.47
CA GLY A 247 40.55 1.51 -21.80
C GLY A 247 40.44 1.45 -20.26
N TYR A 248 39.70 2.36 -19.63
CA TYR A 248 39.53 2.37 -18.16
C TYR A 248 38.96 1.05 -17.61
N PHE A 249 37.84 0.57 -18.16
CA PHE A 249 37.19 -0.64 -17.65
C PHE A 249 38.00 -1.90 -17.91
N LYS A 250 38.80 -1.94 -18.99
CA LYS A 250 39.76 -3.02 -19.24
C LYS A 250 40.82 -3.04 -18.12
N ALA A 251 41.41 -1.90 -17.80
CA ALA A 251 42.40 -1.80 -16.72
C ALA A 251 41.81 -2.17 -15.35
N VAL A 252 40.58 -1.74 -15.05
CA VAL A 252 39.85 -2.15 -13.83
C VAL A 252 39.63 -3.66 -13.78
N ARG A 253 39.21 -4.27 -14.90
CA ARG A 253 39.01 -5.72 -14.98
C ARG A 253 40.31 -6.48 -14.77
N ASP A 254 41.41 -6.02 -15.35
CA ASP A 254 42.73 -6.62 -15.16
C ASP A 254 43.15 -6.62 -13.68
N VAL A 255 42.88 -5.53 -12.95
CA VAL A 255 43.14 -5.45 -11.50
C VAL A 255 42.21 -6.39 -10.70
N CYS A 256 40.92 -6.45 -11.03
CA CYS A 256 39.98 -7.39 -10.38
C CYS A 256 40.40 -8.85 -10.58
N HIS A 257 40.72 -9.23 -11.83
CA HIS A 257 41.20 -10.57 -12.18
C HIS A 257 42.52 -10.92 -11.46
N LYS A 258 43.46 -9.98 -11.36
CA LYS A 258 44.73 -10.17 -10.63
C LYS A 258 44.52 -10.66 -9.19
N TYR A 259 43.45 -10.23 -8.52
CA TYR A 259 43.14 -10.60 -7.14
C TYR A 259 41.98 -11.59 -7.00
N GLY A 260 41.41 -12.06 -8.11
CA GLY A 260 40.24 -12.94 -8.13
C GLY A 260 38.99 -12.31 -7.51
N ALA A 261 38.85 -10.98 -7.58
CA ALA A 261 37.63 -10.27 -7.19
C ALA A 261 36.69 -10.13 -8.39
N LEU A 262 35.39 -10.09 -8.15
CA LEU A 262 34.38 -9.94 -9.19
C LEU A 262 34.25 -8.49 -9.66
N LEU A 263 33.87 -8.29 -10.92
CA LEU A 263 33.46 -7.00 -11.47
C LEU A 263 31.92 -6.91 -11.50
N ILE A 264 31.38 -5.96 -10.73
CA ILE A 264 29.95 -5.63 -10.75
C ILE A 264 29.75 -4.33 -11.51
N LEU A 265 29.01 -4.38 -12.62
CA LEU A 265 28.62 -3.17 -13.35
C LEU A 265 27.15 -2.81 -13.08
N ASP A 266 26.97 -1.63 -12.50
CA ASP A 266 25.66 -1.05 -12.23
C ASP A 266 25.15 -0.29 -13.46
N GLU A 267 24.30 -0.95 -14.21
CA GLU A 267 23.65 -0.40 -15.40
C GLU A 267 22.20 0.00 -15.15
N VAL A 268 21.78 0.16 -13.88
CA VAL A 268 20.41 0.54 -13.54
C VAL A 268 19.98 1.83 -14.25
N MET A 269 20.88 2.80 -14.43
CA MET A 269 20.58 4.04 -15.14
C MET A 269 21.08 4.12 -16.58
N CYS A 270 22.26 3.57 -16.87
CA CYS A 270 22.93 3.76 -18.16
C CYS A 270 22.74 2.61 -19.17
N GLY A 271 22.23 1.46 -18.73
CA GLY A 271 21.96 0.31 -19.58
C GLY A 271 20.56 0.32 -20.20
N MET A 272 20.14 -0.87 -20.63
CA MET A 272 18.88 -1.15 -21.31
C MET A 272 18.60 -0.20 -22.48
N GLY A 273 19.62 0.07 -23.30
CA GLY A 273 19.50 0.88 -24.51
C GLY A 273 19.85 2.36 -24.36
N ARG A 274 19.92 2.88 -23.13
CA ARG A 274 20.03 4.33 -22.86
C ARG A 274 21.25 4.99 -23.51
N THR A 275 22.34 4.25 -23.58
CA THR A 275 23.63 4.72 -24.13
C THR A 275 23.84 4.33 -25.60
N GLY A 276 22.85 3.71 -26.26
CA GLY A 276 22.88 3.33 -27.69
C GLY A 276 23.13 1.85 -27.98
N THR A 277 23.60 1.09 -26.99
CA THR A 277 23.63 -0.38 -26.97
C THR A 277 22.72 -0.88 -25.85
N LEU A 278 22.24 -2.14 -25.96
CA LEU A 278 21.34 -2.67 -24.95
C LEU A 278 22.04 -2.78 -23.59
N HIS A 279 23.26 -3.31 -23.57
CA HIS A 279 24.13 -3.27 -22.39
C HIS A 279 25.25 -2.25 -22.61
N ALA A 280 25.49 -1.37 -21.65
CA ALA A 280 26.46 -0.29 -21.79
C ALA A 280 27.90 -0.82 -21.87
N TRP A 281 28.19 -1.95 -21.22
CA TRP A 281 29.50 -2.62 -21.29
C TRP A 281 29.88 -3.11 -22.69
N GLN A 282 28.92 -3.31 -23.60
CA GLN A 282 29.20 -3.74 -24.98
C GLN A 282 30.04 -2.72 -25.76
N GLN A 283 29.95 -1.43 -25.42
CA GLN A 283 30.73 -0.38 -26.08
C GLN A 283 32.20 -0.36 -25.64
N GLU A 284 32.50 -0.93 -24.47
CA GLU A 284 33.85 -1.03 -23.92
C GLU A 284 34.47 -2.42 -24.14
N ASP A 285 33.68 -3.40 -24.60
CA ASP A 285 34.05 -4.81 -24.71
C ASP A 285 34.54 -5.41 -23.36
N VAL A 286 33.87 -5.03 -22.26
CA VAL A 286 34.20 -5.48 -20.90
C VAL A 286 33.01 -6.16 -20.24
N VAL A 287 32.86 -7.46 -20.47
CA VAL A 287 31.83 -8.29 -19.83
C VAL A 287 32.03 -8.32 -18.29
N PRO A 288 31.02 -7.93 -17.49
CA PRO A 288 31.08 -8.04 -16.03
C PRO A 288 30.74 -9.46 -15.54
N ASP A 289 31.09 -9.76 -14.30
CA ASP A 289 30.68 -11.03 -13.66
C ASP A 289 29.22 -10.95 -13.18
N ILE A 290 28.81 -9.77 -12.74
CA ILE A 290 27.44 -9.46 -12.33
C ILE A 290 27.04 -8.10 -12.91
N GLN A 291 25.90 -8.06 -13.57
CA GLN A 291 25.31 -6.82 -14.07
C GLN A 291 24.01 -6.53 -13.33
N THR A 292 23.79 -5.29 -12.91
CA THR A 292 22.48 -4.85 -12.43
C THR A 292 21.82 -3.92 -13.44
N MET A 293 20.49 -3.98 -13.53
CA MET A 293 19.69 -3.20 -14.47
C MET A 293 18.33 -2.87 -13.87
N GLY A 294 17.67 -1.83 -14.39
CA GLY A 294 16.38 -1.35 -13.90
C GLY A 294 15.87 -0.24 -14.81
N LYS A 295 15.16 0.75 -14.28
CA LYS A 295 14.69 1.96 -15.01
C LYS A 295 14.14 1.67 -16.40
N CYS A 296 14.98 1.81 -17.44
CA CYS A 296 14.63 1.58 -18.84
C CYS A 296 14.21 0.12 -19.13
N LEU A 297 14.50 -0.83 -18.23
CA LEU A 297 13.97 -2.19 -18.26
C LEU A 297 12.43 -2.22 -18.29
N GLY A 298 11.78 -1.48 -17.38
CA GLY A 298 10.33 -1.43 -17.24
C GLY A 298 9.67 -0.19 -17.85
N GLY A 299 10.46 0.78 -18.32
CA GLY A 299 9.98 2.00 -18.97
C GLY A 299 9.07 2.89 -18.11
N GLY A 300 8.99 2.66 -16.79
CA GLY A 300 8.12 3.39 -15.87
C GLY A 300 6.68 2.86 -15.75
N TYR A 301 6.32 1.80 -16.47
CA TYR A 301 4.97 1.23 -16.43
C TYR A 301 4.73 0.37 -15.18
N GLN A 302 5.79 -0.31 -14.71
CA GLN A 302 5.82 -1.06 -13.45
C GLN A 302 7.21 -0.98 -12.81
N PRO A 303 7.31 -0.97 -11.46
CA PRO A 303 8.59 -1.09 -10.77
C PRO A 303 9.24 -2.44 -11.05
N ILE A 304 10.44 -2.43 -11.63
CA ILE A 304 11.21 -3.64 -11.92
C ILE A 304 12.71 -3.33 -12.11
N ALA A 305 13.53 -4.28 -11.70
CA ALA A 305 14.97 -4.33 -11.89
C ALA A 305 15.43 -5.79 -11.97
N ALA A 306 16.67 -6.02 -12.41
CA ALA A 306 17.23 -7.35 -12.52
C ALA A 306 18.72 -7.37 -12.19
N VAL A 307 19.19 -8.56 -11.80
CA VAL A 307 20.60 -8.92 -11.72
C VAL A 307 20.86 -10.02 -12.74
N LEU A 308 21.85 -9.84 -13.60
CA LEU A 308 22.39 -10.91 -14.45
C LEU A 308 23.70 -11.41 -13.85
N ALA A 309 23.90 -12.72 -13.87
CA ALA A 309 25.09 -13.38 -13.36
C ALA A 309 25.75 -14.22 -14.45
N SER A 310 27.09 -14.15 -14.52
CA SER A 310 27.90 -14.93 -15.45
C SER A 310 27.84 -16.44 -15.15
N HIS A 311 28.26 -17.24 -16.12
CA HIS A 311 28.40 -18.70 -15.95
C HIS A 311 29.29 -19.06 -14.77
N GLU A 312 30.40 -18.32 -14.57
CA GLU A 312 31.31 -18.57 -13.44
C GLU A 312 30.59 -18.46 -12.09
N VAL A 313 29.81 -17.39 -11.92
CA VAL A 313 29.06 -17.16 -10.69
C VAL A 313 28.01 -18.25 -10.53
N THR A 314 27.19 -18.52 -11.55
CA THR A 314 26.09 -19.49 -11.45
C THR A 314 26.56 -20.93 -11.26
N ASP A 315 27.69 -21.28 -11.86
CA ASP A 315 28.27 -22.61 -11.74
C ASP A 315 28.84 -22.87 -10.35
N ALA A 316 29.34 -21.84 -9.66
CA ALA A 316 29.78 -21.98 -8.27
C ALA A 316 28.61 -22.43 -7.38
N PHE A 317 27.44 -21.81 -7.52
CA PHE A 317 26.22 -22.23 -6.81
C PHE A 317 25.79 -23.63 -7.22
N SER A 318 25.80 -23.94 -8.52
CA SER A 318 25.38 -25.25 -9.03
C SER A 318 26.26 -26.39 -8.52
N ARG A 319 27.55 -26.14 -8.27
CA ARG A 319 28.50 -27.09 -7.66
C ARG A 319 28.49 -27.07 -6.13
N GLY A 320 28.01 -25.98 -5.52
CA GLY A 320 27.88 -25.79 -4.08
C GLY A 320 26.51 -26.22 -3.56
N THR A 321 25.83 -25.33 -2.84
CA THR A 321 24.52 -25.59 -2.20
C THR A 321 23.35 -25.59 -3.18
N GLY A 322 23.52 -25.07 -4.39
CA GLY A 322 22.45 -24.91 -5.38
C GLY A 322 21.41 -23.84 -5.03
N SER A 323 21.62 -23.03 -3.98
CA SER A 323 20.63 -22.08 -3.47
C SER A 323 21.21 -20.69 -3.27
N PHE A 324 20.50 -19.66 -3.73
CA PHE A 324 20.84 -18.26 -3.45
C PHE A 324 20.01 -17.76 -2.26
N VAL A 325 20.68 -17.36 -1.16
CA VAL A 325 20.01 -16.95 0.08
C VAL A 325 19.61 -15.47 -0.01
N HIS A 326 18.65 -15.20 -0.88
CA HIS A 326 18.06 -13.88 -1.05
C HIS A 326 16.65 -14.02 -1.65
N GLY A 327 15.63 -13.53 -0.94
CA GLY A 327 14.26 -13.56 -1.40
C GLY A 327 13.49 -12.32 -0.96
N HIS A 328 12.62 -11.82 -1.85
CA HIS A 328 11.71 -10.69 -1.55
C HIS A 328 10.27 -11.09 -1.84
N THR A 329 9.33 -10.50 -1.09
CA THR A 329 7.89 -10.79 -1.24
C THR A 329 7.39 -10.58 -2.67
N TYR A 330 7.80 -9.50 -3.35
CA TYR A 330 7.35 -9.16 -4.70
C TYR A 330 8.38 -9.50 -5.80
N GLN A 331 9.38 -10.32 -5.48
CA GLN A 331 10.38 -10.79 -6.45
C GLN A 331 9.69 -11.47 -7.64
N GLY A 332 10.10 -11.15 -8.87
CA GLY A 332 9.55 -11.76 -10.08
C GLY A 332 8.05 -11.54 -10.28
N HIS A 333 7.50 -10.39 -9.83
CA HIS A 333 6.06 -10.09 -9.95
C HIS A 333 5.57 -10.25 -11.40
N PRO A 334 4.58 -11.14 -11.68
CA PRO A 334 4.20 -11.49 -13.06
C PRO A 334 3.81 -10.29 -13.92
N VAL A 335 3.00 -9.37 -13.39
CA VAL A 335 2.55 -8.16 -14.12
C VAL A 335 3.73 -7.25 -14.48
N ALA A 336 4.70 -7.09 -13.57
CA ALA A 336 5.88 -6.29 -13.83
C ALA A 336 6.77 -6.94 -14.89
N CYS A 337 6.91 -8.27 -14.85
CA CYS A 337 7.67 -9.02 -15.85
C CYS A 337 7.04 -8.92 -17.25
N ALA A 338 5.72 -9.05 -17.34
CA ALA A 338 4.99 -8.92 -18.60
C ALA A 338 5.10 -7.50 -19.19
N ALA A 339 4.94 -6.46 -18.35
CA ALA A 339 5.09 -5.07 -18.77
C ALA A 339 6.52 -4.77 -19.25
N ALA A 340 7.55 -5.23 -18.52
CA ALA A 340 8.94 -5.04 -18.91
C ALA A 340 9.29 -5.78 -20.21
N LEU A 341 8.82 -7.02 -20.36
CA LEU A 341 9.00 -7.76 -21.60
C LEU A 341 8.34 -7.06 -22.78
N ALA A 342 7.15 -6.47 -22.60
CA ALA A 342 6.50 -5.67 -23.63
C ALA A 342 7.33 -4.43 -24.00
N VAL A 343 7.86 -3.69 -23.00
CA VAL A 343 8.76 -2.54 -23.25
C VAL A 343 9.98 -2.97 -24.06
N GLN A 344 10.66 -4.06 -23.68
CA GLN A 344 11.86 -4.50 -24.38
C GLN A 344 11.56 -5.03 -25.79
N LYS A 345 10.41 -5.67 -26.00
CA LYS A 345 9.95 -6.05 -27.34
C LYS A 345 9.71 -4.84 -28.23
N ILE A 346 9.08 -3.78 -27.72
CA ILE A 346 8.88 -2.53 -28.46
C ILE A 346 10.23 -1.93 -28.88
N VAL A 347 11.19 -1.87 -27.94
CA VAL A 347 12.54 -1.35 -28.22
C VAL A 347 13.22 -2.12 -29.35
N ALA A 348 13.06 -3.46 -29.39
CA ALA A 348 13.63 -4.30 -30.42
C ALA A 348 12.87 -4.25 -31.75
N GLU A 349 11.54 -4.37 -31.72
CA GLU A 349 10.67 -4.43 -32.91
C GLU A 349 10.68 -3.11 -33.70
N GLU A 350 10.82 -1.97 -33.03
CA GLU A 350 10.87 -0.65 -33.66
C GLU A 350 12.31 -0.15 -33.90
N ASP A 351 13.33 -0.96 -33.62
CA ASP A 351 14.75 -0.59 -33.70
C ASP A 351 15.05 0.75 -33.02
N LEU A 352 14.48 0.98 -31.83
CA LEU A 352 14.60 2.26 -31.14
C LEU A 352 16.05 2.58 -30.77
N LEU A 353 16.92 1.57 -30.65
CA LEU A 353 18.34 1.80 -30.36
C LEU A 353 19.08 2.46 -31.52
N ALA A 354 18.66 2.26 -32.77
CA ALA A 354 19.18 3.04 -33.90
C ALA A 354 18.88 4.53 -33.72
N ASN A 355 17.64 4.86 -33.32
CA ASN A 355 17.26 6.24 -33.03
C ASN A 355 18.09 6.83 -31.87
N VAL A 356 18.34 6.06 -30.81
CA VAL A 356 19.20 6.48 -29.69
C VAL A 356 20.61 6.83 -30.16
N ARG A 357 21.20 6.05 -31.07
CA ARG A 357 22.54 6.31 -31.61
C ARG A 357 22.54 7.55 -32.51
N ASP A 358 21.63 7.60 -33.48
CA ASP A 358 21.63 8.61 -34.54
C ASP A 358 21.21 9.98 -34.02
N LEU A 359 20.05 10.06 -33.37
CA LEU A 359 19.55 11.32 -32.81
C LEU A 359 20.25 11.69 -31.50
N GLY A 360 20.80 10.72 -30.76
CA GLY A 360 21.65 11.01 -29.60
C GLY A 360 22.90 11.78 -29.98
N ALA A 361 23.53 11.42 -31.11
CA ALA A 361 24.66 12.17 -31.67
C ALA A 361 24.26 13.56 -32.14
N VAL A 362 23.06 13.72 -32.71
CA VAL A 362 22.50 15.04 -33.08
C VAL A 362 22.30 15.90 -31.83
N LEU A 363 21.67 15.36 -30.79
CA LEU A 363 21.44 16.06 -29.52
C LEU A 363 22.76 16.55 -28.91
N GLY A 364 23.77 15.68 -28.81
CA GLY A 364 25.10 16.07 -28.31
C GLY A 364 25.72 17.23 -29.10
N ARG A 365 25.67 17.18 -30.43
CA ARG A 365 26.16 18.28 -31.28
C ARG A 365 25.40 19.57 -31.05
N LEU A 366 24.07 19.52 -30.94
CA LEU A 366 23.24 20.70 -30.66
C LEU A 366 23.58 21.31 -29.30
N LEU A 367 23.69 20.50 -28.25
CA LEU A 367 24.05 20.98 -26.91
C LEU A 367 25.42 21.69 -26.93
N VAL A 368 26.43 21.09 -27.57
CA VAL A 368 27.76 21.70 -27.71
C VAL A 368 27.70 22.99 -28.52
N GLN A 369 27.00 23.00 -29.66
CA GLN A 369 26.87 24.18 -30.52
C GLN A 369 26.17 25.34 -29.80
N ARG A 370 25.14 25.06 -28.99
CA ARG A 370 24.31 26.10 -28.35
C ARG A 370 24.84 26.55 -26.99
N LEU A 371 25.49 25.68 -26.24
CA LEU A 371 25.89 25.93 -24.84
C LEU A 371 27.41 25.91 -24.64
N GLY A 372 28.16 25.29 -25.55
CA GLY A 372 29.60 25.04 -25.39
C GLY A 372 30.45 26.30 -25.25
N SER A 373 30.02 27.45 -25.78
CA SER A 373 30.73 28.74 -25.64
C SER A 373 30.28 29.55 -24.41
N HIS A 374 29.26 29.11 -23.68
CA HIS A 374 28.72 29.86 -22.54
C HIS A 374 29.73 29.89 -21.37
N ALA A 375 29.92 31.07 -20.76
CA ALA A 375 30.91 31.30 -19.70
C ALA A 375 30.64 30.46 -18.43
N ASN A 376 29.38 30.11 -18.17
CA ASN A 376 28.98 29.31 -17.02
C ASN A 376 28.71 27.82 -17.31
N VAL A 377 29.05 27.35 -18.51
CA VAL A 377 28.93 25.92 -18.87
C VAL A 377 30.34 25.33 -18.92
N GLY A 378 30.64 24.45 -17.97
CA GLY A 378 31.97 23.87 -17.79
C GLY A 378 32.20 22.68 -18.71
N ASN A 379 31.30 21.70 -18.66
CA ASN A 379 31.44 20.49 -19.44
C ASN A 379 30.09 19.92 -19.90
N ILE A 380 30.04 19.49 -21.17
CA ILE A 380 28.90 18.82 -21.80
C ILE A 380 29.40 17.45 -22.24
N ARG A 381 28.73 16.39 -21.79
CA ARG A 381 29.25 15.03 -21.91
C ARG A 381 28.11 14.01 -21.90
N GLY A 382 28.35 12.84 -22.47
CA GLY A 382 27.35 11.79 -22.55
C GLY A 382 27.49 10.94 -23.80
N ARG A 383 26.60 9.97 -23.95
CA ARG A 383 26.45 9.15 -25.15
C ARG A 383 25.01 8.64 -25.29
N GLY A 384 24.57 8.35 -26.52
CA GLY A 384 23.17 8.00 -26.81
C GLY A 384 22.21 9.11 -26.39
N PHE A 385 21.15 8.77 -25.67
CA PHE A 385 20.23 9.72 -25.03
C PHE A 385 20.50 9.85 -23.54
N PHE A 386 21.77 10.03 -23.17
CA PHE A 386 22.18 10.25 -21.79
C PHE A 386 23.25 11.32 -21.70
N TRP A 387 22.81 12.57 -21.55
CA TRP A 387 23.67 13.75 -21.63
C TRP A 387 23.63 14.57 -20.34
N GLY A 388 24.79 14.98 -19.86
CA GLY A 388 24.97 15.86 -18.72
C GLY A 388 25.53 17.21 -19.13
N ILE A 389 25.05 18.26 -18.47
CA ILE A 389 25.56 19.64 -18.62
C ILE A 389 25.93 20.14 -17.23
N GLU A 390 27.21 20.41 -17.04
CA GLU A 390 27.77 20.89 -15.78
C GLU A 390 27.96 22.41 -15.80
N PHE A 391 27.53 23.07 -14.72
CA PHE A 391 27.57 24.51 -14.56
C PHE A 391 28.69 24.94 -13.62
N VAL A 392 29.41 25.98 -14.02
CA VAL A 392 30.58 26.51 -13.29
C VAL A 392 30.50 28.03 -13.21
N GLN A 393 31.02 28.59 -12.13
CA GLN A 393 31.12 30.04 -11.99
C GLN A 393 32.21 30.61 -12.91
N ASP A 394 33.30 29.86 -13.07
CA ASP A 394 34.41 30.19 -13.96
C ASP A 394 34.82 28.95 -14.76
N LYS A 395 34.75 29.07 -16.09
CA LYS A 395 35.06 28.01 -17.04
C LYS A 395 36.55 27.72 -17.15
N ALA A 396 37.42 28.73 -17.06
CA ALA A 396 38.85 28.54 -17.22
C ALA A 396 39.45 27.76 -16.03
N THR A 397 38.93 28.00 -14.83
CA THR A 397 39.37 27.32 -13.61
C THR A 397 38.49 26.13 -13.22
N ALA A 398 37.41 25.87 -13.97
CA ALA A 398 36.36 24.91 -13.66
C ALA A 398 35.74 25.08 -12.24
N ARG A 399 35.81 26.30 -11.68
CA ARG A 399 35.34 26.60 -10.33
C ARG A 399 33.82 26.46 -10.24
N PRO A 400 33.29 25.61 -9.34
CA PRO A 400 31.85 25.43 -9.20
C PRO A 400 31.19 26.71 -8.64
N PHE A 401 29.88 26.85 -8.85
CA PHE A 401 29.09 27.83 -8.12
C PHE A 401 29.03 27.47 -6.62
N PRO A 402 28.84 28.47 -5.72
CA PRO A 402 28.52 28.21 -4.32
C PRO A 402 27.25 27.35 -4.21
N ALA A 403 27.25 26.34 -3.32
CA ALA A 403 26.17 25.37 -3.19
C ALA A 403 24.80 26.01 -2.89
N GLU A 404 24.80 27.15 -2.20
CA GLU A 404 23.61 27.94 -1.86
C GLU A 404 22.93 28.55 -3.10
N SER A 405 23.67 28.63 -4.22
CA SER A 405 23.14 29.15 -5.49
C SER A 405 22.10 28.22 -6.10
N GLN A 406 22.19 26.91 -5.83
CA GLN A 406 21.29 25.85 -6.29
C GLN A 406 20.98 25.95 -7.81
N VAL A 407 22.03 26.09 -8.63
CA VAL A 407 21.90 26.41 -10.05
C VAL A 407 21.10 25.33 -10.78
N ALA A 408 21.39 24.06 -10.55
CA ALA A 408 20.67 22.96 -11.21
C ALA A 408 19.17 22.96 -10.86
N MET A 409 18.82 23.20 -9.59
CA MET A 409 17.42 23.25 -9.14
C MET A 409 16.68 24.43 -9.76
N LYS A 410 17.28 25.63 -9.78
CA LYS A 410 16.66 26.81 -10.40
C LYS A 410 16.44 26.62 -11.90
N ILE A 411 17.37 25.95 -12.59
CA ILE A 411 17.18 25.57 -13.99
C ILE A 411 16.01 24.59 -14.12
N ALA A 412 15.91 23.57 -13.26
CA ALA A 412 14.77 22.65 -13.30
C ALA A 412 13.43 23.37 -13.07
N GLU A 413 13.33 24.25 -12.07
CA GLU A 413 12.13 25.04 -11.77
C GLU A 413 11.75 25.97 -12.93
N LEU A 414 12.72 26.70 -13.48
CA LEU A 414 12.49 27.57 -14.62
C LEU A 414 12.09 26.77 -15.87
N GLY A 415 12.56 25.54 -16.01
CA GLY A 415 12.22 24.65 -17.12
C GLY A 415 10.74 24.32 -17.14
N LEU A 416 10.14 24.16 -15.95
CA LEU A 416 8.71 23.89 -15.80
C LEU A 416 7.82 25.13 -16.04
N SER A 417 8.39 26.34 -16.14
CA SER A 417 7.61 27.56 -16.40
C SER A 417 6.89 27.51 -17.75
N ALA A 418 5.79 28.27 -17.88
CA ALA A 418 5.01 28.35 -19.13
C ALA A 418 5.84 28.81 -20.34
N GLN A 419 6.92 29.56 -20.11
CA GLN A 419 7.81 30.04 -21.16
C GLN A 419 8.69 28.91 -21.75
N HIS A 420 9.08 27.93 -20.93
CA HIS A 420 10.06 26.91 -21.30
C HIS A 420 9.39 25.55 -21.52
N GLY A 421 8.55 25.09 -20.60
CA GLY A 421 7.79 23.84 -20.72
C GLY A 421 8.66 22.60 -20.98
N ILE A 422 9.76 22.42 -20.25
CA ILE A 422 10.68 21.28 -20.35
C ILE A 422 11.09 20.78 -18.96
N ALA A 423 11.01 19.47 -18.74
CA ALA A 423 11.53 18.82 -17.55
C ALA A 423 12.97 18.35 -17.78
N VAL A 424 13.85 18.66 -16.85
CA VAL A 424 15.25 18.21 -16.80
C VAL A 424 15.53 17.57 -15.44
N TYR A 425 16.56 16.72 -15.33
CA TYR A 425 16.92 16.10 -14.06
C TYR A 425 18.06 16.88 -13.38
N PRO A 426 17.83 17.60 -12.28
CA PRO A 426 18.88 18.33 -11.57
C PRO A 426 19.72 17.41 -10.68
N GLY A 427 21.02 17.68 -10.60
CA GLY A 427 21.94 17.01 -9.69
C GLY A 427 22.99 17.96 -9.13
N SER A 428 23.60 17.57 -8.01
CA SER A 428 24.62 18.34 -7.29
C SER A 428 25.75 17.43 -6.80
N GLY A 429 26.89 18.03 -6.42
CA GLY A 429 28.07 17.31 -5.94
C GLY A 429 28.99 16.78 -7.03
N THR A 430 28.86 17.26 -8.26
CA THR A 430 29.65 16.77 -9.41
C THR A 430 31.15 17.02 -9.29
N ALA A 431 31.57 18.08 -8.60
CA ALA A 431 32.97 18.45 -8.53
C ALA A 431 33.75 17.60 -7.51
N ASP A 432 33.22 17.44 -6.31
CA ASP A 432 33.92 16.79 -5.17
C ASP A 432 32.96 15.94 -4.28
N GLY A 433 31.71 15.74 -4.69
CA GLY A 433 30.67 15.06 -3.92
C GLY A 433 29.84 15.97 -3.01
N VAL A 434 30.18 17.27 -2.95
CA VAL A 434 29.50 18.31 -2.17
C VAL A 434 29.12 19.50 -3.06
N SER A 435 30.07 20.00 -3.85
CA SER A 435 29.98 21.17 -4.72
C SER A 435 29.79 20.77 -6.19
N GLY A 436 29.27 21.70 -7.00
CA GLY A 436 29.07 21.53 -8.44
C GLY A 436 27.64 21.14 -8.80
N ASP A 437 27.08 21.83 -9.79
CA ASP A 437 25.70 21.68 -10.27
C ASP A 437 25.70 21.11 -11.68
N HIS A 438 24.79 20.19 -11.97
CA HIS A 438 24.57 19.68 -13.31
C HIS A 438 23.08 19.40 -13.58
N ILE A 439 22.71 19.36 -14.85
CA ILE A 439 21.45 18.76 -15.29
C ILE A 439 21.71 17.56 -16.19
N ILE A 440 20.76 16.63 -16.21
CA ILE A 440 20.76 15.46 -17.11
C ILE A 440 19.56 15.53 -18.05
N LEU A 441 19.82 15.26 -19.32
CA LEU A 441 18.85 15.02 -20.37
C LEU A 441 18.87 13.54 -20.73
N ALA A 442 17.69 12.94 -20.71
CA ALA A 442 17.45 11.54 -21.01
C ALA A 442 16.09 11.34 -21.71
N PRO A 443 15.89 11.93 -22.92
CA PRO A 443 14.62 11.84 -23.64
C PRO A 443 14.26 10.37 -23.96
N PRO A 444 12.98 10.08 -24.26
CA PRO A 444 12.58 8.74 -24.65
C PRO A 444 13.19 8.33 -26.00
N TYR A 445 13.35 7.04 -26.23
CA TYR A 445 14.03 6.46 -27.39
C TYR A 445 13.25 6.66 -28.69
N ASN A 446 11.93 6.90 -28.61
CA ASN A 446 11.07 7.26 -29.72
C ASN A 446 10.94 8.79 -29.92
N VAL A 447 11.81 9.60 -29.30
CA VAL A 447 11.86 11.05 -29.53
C VAL A 447 12.11 11.35 -31.01
N THR A 448 11.36 12.30 -31.54
CA THR A 448 11.47 12.72 -32.93
C THR A 448 12.60 13.73 -33.13
N ARG A 449 13.02 13.91 -34.39
CA ARG A 449 14.01 14.94 -34.73
C ARG A 449 13.57 16.34 -34.29
N ALA A 450 12.29 16.68 -34.51
CA ALA A 450 11.74 17.97 -34.13
C ALA A 450 11.80 18.21 -32.61
N GLU A 451 11.53 17.17 -31.80
CA GLU A 451 11.64 17.27 -30.35
C GLU A 451 13.10 17.36 -29.89
N VAL A 452 14.04 16.69 -30.57
CA VAL A 452 15.48 16.85 -30.31
C VAL A 452 15.94 18.27 -30.62
N ASP A 453 15.49 18.84 -31.74
CA ASP A 453 15.74 20.25 -32.06
C ASP A 453 15.08 21.16 -31.01
N GLU A 454 13.84 20.87 -30.55
CA GLU A 454 13.17 21.59 -29.45
C GLU A 454 13.97 21.53 -28.14
N ILE A 455 14.53 20.37 -27.76
CA ILE A 455 15.39 20.23 -26.57
C ILE A 455 16.66 21.08 -26.71
N GLY A 456 17.29 21.09 -27.88
CA GLY A 456 18.48 21.88 -28.16
C GLY A 456 18.23 23.39 -28.30
N ASP A 457 17.05 23.77 -28.78
CA ASP A 457 16.60 25.15 -28.97
C ASP A 457 16.02 25.77 -27.70
N LYS A 458 15.46 24.94 -26.81
CA LYS A 458 14.86 25.43 -25.59
C LYS A 458 15.90 26.13 -24.73
N PRO A 459 15.52 27.19 -24.00
CA PRO A 459 16.47 28.15 -23.46
C PRO A 459 17.28 27.67 -22.24
N ILE A 460 17.80 26.44 -22.19
CA ILE A 460 18.75 26.02 -21.14
C ILE A 460 19.89 27.07 -21.01
N ALA A 461 20.29 27.67 -22.14
CA ALA A 461 21.19 28.83 -22.20
C ALA A 461 20.62 30.09 -21.51
N ARG A 462 19.40 30.54 -21.85
CA ARG A 462 18.81 31.76 -21.25
C ARG A 462 18.46 31.57 -19.78
N MET A 463 18.13 30.34 -19.38
CA MET A 463 17.91 29.93 -17.99
C MET A 463 19.20 30.02 -17.18
N ALA A 464 20.35 29.67 -17.78
CA ALA A 464 21.66 29.89 -17.19
C ALA A 464 22.05 31.38 -17.14
N VAL A 465 21.65 32.20 -18.12
CA VAL A 465 21.90 33.66 -18.17
C VAL A 465 21.11 34.42 -17.10
N GLY A 466 19.85 34.06 -16.85
CA GLY A 466 18.94 34.76 -15.92
C GLY A 466 19.40 34.80 -14.44
N LEU A 467 20.36 33.95 -14.06
CA LEU A 467 20.89 33.86 -12.70
C LEU A 467 21.89 34.99 -12.36
N THR A 468 22.32 35.79 -13.32
CA THR A 468 23.28 36.90 -13.12
C THR A 468 22.63 38.28 -12.98
N ALA A 469 21.33 38.44 -13.28
CA ALA A 469 20.73 39.76 -13.52
C ALA A 469 19.67 40.26 -12.51
N SER A 470 19.21 39.47 -11.54
CA SER A 470 18.17 39.91 -10.58
C SER A 470 18.75 40.24 -9.20
N GLY A 471 19.52 41.32 -9.12
CA GLY A 471 20.18 41.80 -7.92
C GLY A 471 19.71 43.17 -7.45
N THR A 472 18.44 43.55 -7.62
CA THR A 472 17.92 44.82 -7.07
C THR A 472 16.39 44.82 -7.01
N SER A 473 15.83 45.22 -5.86
CA SER A 473 14.41 45.51 -5.57
C SER A 473 13.69 44.50 -4.66
N ALA A 474 14.09 44.47 -3.39
CA ALA A 474 13.22 44.17 -2.25
C ALA A 474 13.86 44.67 -0.94
N SER A 475 14.33 45.92 -0.92
CA SER A 475 14.85 46.58 0.28
C SER A 475 13.78 47.54 0.80
N LEU A 476 13.25 47.28 2.00
CA LEU A 476 12.76 48.28 2.97
C LEU A 476 12.10 47.63 4.20
N SER A 477 11.84 46.32 4.19
CA SER A 477 11.34 45.57 5.37
C SER A 477 12.35 44.61 6.00
N ARG A 478 13.48 44.28 5.34
CA ARG A 478 14.54 43.39 5.87
C ARG A 478 15.61 44.09 6.70
N HIS A 479 15.76 45.40 6.57
CA HIS A 479 16.90 46.12 7.16
C HIS A 479 16.93 46.07 8.70
N ALA A 480 15.77 45.99 9.35
CA ALA A 480 15.68 45.90 10.82
C ALA A 480 16.08 44.51 11.36
N ALA A 481 15.79 43.43 10.61
CA ALA A 481 16.20 42.07 10.98
C ALA A 481 17.66 41.77 10.59
N GLU A 482 18.18 42.43 9.55
CA GLU A 482 19.58 42.32 9.13
C GLU A 482 20.55 43.10 10.04
N GLU A 483 20.12 44.18 10.69
CA GLU A 483 20.94 44.88 11.71
C GLU A 483 21.06 44.07 13.01
N GLU A 484 20.01 43.39 13.43
CA GLU A 484 20.02 42.53 14.62
C GLU A 484 20.88 41.27 14.39
N ALA A 485 20.78 40.64 13.21
CA ALA A 485 21.65 39.54 12.80
C ALA A 485 23.12 39.98 12.61
N ARG A 486 23.38 41.22 12.13
CA ARG A 486 24.75 41.78 12.07
C ARG A 486 25.34 42.01 13.45
N ALA A 487 24.54 42.48 14.41
CA ALA A 487 25.00 42.69 15.78
C ALA A 487 25.37 41.36 16.47
N GLU A 488 24.61 40.28 16.24
CA GLU A 488 24.99 38.94 16.73
C GLU A 488 26.23 38.36 16.01
N VAL A 489 26.37 38.60 14.70
CA VAL A 489 27.54 38.18 13.92
C VAL A 489 28.81 38.95 14.32
N ASP A 490 28.72 40.23 14.66
CA ASP A 490 29.86 41.02 15.15
C ASP A 490 30.30 40.57 16.56
N VAL A 491 29.36 40.14 17.41
CA VAL A 491 29.67 39.53 18.72
C VAL A 491 30.31 38.15 18.54
N LEU A 492 29.89 37.36 17.56
CA LEU A 492 30.51 36.08 17.19
C LEU A 492 31.89 36.25 16.55
N ASN A 493 32.08 37.25 15.69
CA ASN A 493 33.38 37.59 15.08
C ASN A 493 34.37 38.10 16.13
N SER A 494 33.92 38.89 17.10
CA SER A 494 34.73 39.31 18.27
C SER A 494 35.21 38.11 19.11
N ARG A 495 34.36 37.08 19.28
CA ARG A 495 34.75 35.82 19.94
C ARG A 495 35.67 34.95 19.06
N LEU A 496 35.49 34.97 17.75
CA LEU A 496 36.34 34.27 16.79
C LEU A 496 37.74 34.90 16.72
N GLU A 497 37.84 36.23 16.81
CA GLU A 497 39.10 36.97 16.78
C GLU A 497 39.93 36.76 18.06
N ARG A 498 39.27 36.67 19.22
CA ARG A 498 39.91 36.21 20.47
C ARG A 498 40.42 34.77 20.36
N THR A 499 39.64 33.89 19.74
CA THR A 499 40.05 32.49 19.52
C THR A 499 41.23 32.42 18.54
N SER A 500 41.22 33.20 17.47
CA SER A 500 42.30 33.29 16.48
C SER A 500 43.60 33.88 17.06
N GLN A 501 43.51 34.88 17.94
CA GLN A 501 44.65 35.38 18.71
C GLN A 501 45.22 34.34 19.67
N LEU A 502 44.37 33.50 20.27
CA LEU A 502 44.80 32.38 21.11
C LEU A 502 45.51 31.31 20.27
N THR A 503 44.98 30.99 19.09
CA THR A 503 45.60 30.05 18.14
C THR A 503 46.96 30.55 17.66
N ARG A 504 47.11 31.84 17.33
CA ARG A 504 48.42 32.44 17.01
C ARG A 504 49.41 32.39 18.17
N LYS A 505 48.95 32.57 19.42
CA LYS A 505 49.81 32.40 20.61
C LYS A 505 50.27 30.96 20.78
N ILE A 506 49.38 29.98 20.55
CA ILE A 506 49.71 28.56 20.58
C ILE A 506 50.71 28.20 19.47
N GLU A 507 50.51 28.71 18.26
CA GLU A 507 51.40 28.52 17.11
C GLU A 507 52.80 29.14 17.35
N THR A 508 52.85 30.31 17.98
CA THR A 508 54.12 30.96 18.39
C THR A 508 54.84 30.15 19.48
N CYS A 509 54.10 29.56 20.43
CA CYS A 509 54.65 28.66 21.43
C CYS A 509 55.17 27.34 20.83
N LEU A 510 54.45 26.77 19.86
CA LEU A 510 54.85 25.54 19.15
C LEU A 510 56.11 25.76 18.31
N ASN A 511 56.22 26.89 17.59
CA ASN A 511 57.42 27.25 16.84
C ASN A 511 58.65 27.45 17.73
N ARG A 512 58.45 28.00 18.93
CA ARG A 512 59.52 28.16 19.93
C ARG A 512 59.93 26.81 20.55
N LEU A 513 58.99 25.87 20.68
CA LEU A 513 59.27 24.50 21.13
C LEU A 513 60.05 23.72 20.06
N ASP A 514 59.69 23.86 18.78
CA ASP A 514 60.38 23.22 17.65
C ASP A 514 61.83 23.72 17.47
N ALA A 515 62.05 25.03 17.63
CA ALA A 515 63.40 25.63 17.64
C ALA A 515 64.25 25.24 18.87
N THR A 516 63.61 24.78 19.94
CA THR A 516 64.30 24.24 21.13
C THR A 516 64.58 22.75 20.95
N GLY A 517 63.67 22.01 20.32
CA GLY A 517 63.86 20.59 19.95
C GLY A 517 65.01 20.37 18.97
N LYS A 518 65.18 21.25 17.98
CA LYS A 518 66.32 21.20 17.03
C LYS A 518 67.68 21.37 17.72
N ARG A 519 67.77 22.25 18.72
CA ARG A 519 69.01 22.48 19.50
C ARG A 519 69.35 21.35 20.48
N VAL A 520 68.34 20.62 20.97
CA VAL A 520 68.54 19.42 21.80
C VAL A 520 68.98 18.22 20.95
N HIS A 521 68.53 18.15 19.70
CA HIS A 521 68.86 17.04 18.79
C HIS A 521 70.35 17.05 18.35
N GLU A 522 70.94 18.22 18.15
CA GLU A 522 72.35 18.37 17.76
C GLU A 522 73.35 18.06 18.90
N VAL A 523 72.90 18.11 20.16
CA VAL A 523 73.74 17.82 21.34
C VAL A 523 73.58 16.37 21.82
N ALA A 524 72.44 15.72 21.55
CA ALA A 524 72.13 14.38 22.05
C ALA A 524 72.60 13.22 21.15
N GLY A 525 73.18 13.50 19.97
CA GLY A 525 73.65 12.48 19.02
C GLY A 525 74.65 11.46 19.59
N PRO A 526 75.71 11.89 20.32
CA PRO A 526 76.72 10.97 20.84
C PRO A 526 76.26 10.15 22.07
N LEU A 527 75.24 10.62 22.80
CA LEU A 527 74.70 9.93 23.99
C LEU A 527 73.71 8.79 23.64
N ASN A 528 73.10 8.83 22.45
CA ASN A 528 72.03 7.93 22.04
C ASN A 528 72.49 6.48 21.75
N GLY A 529 73.80 6.26 21.59
CA GLY A 529 74.39 4.94 21.35
C GLY A 529 74.43 4.05 22.60
N GLU A 530 74.81 4.61 23.76
CA GLU A 530 74.83 3.85 25.02
C GLU A 530 73.44 3.75 25.67
N THR A 531 72.59 4.78 25.51
CA THR A 531 71.21 4.76 26.04
C THR A 531 70.34 3.70 25.34
N LYS A 532 70.55 3.41 24.05
CA LYS A 532 69.83 2.35 23.34
C LYS A 532 70.10 0.95 23.90
N ARG A 533 71.33 0.68 24.37
CA ARG A 533 71.66 -0.61 25.01
C ARG A 533 70.99 -0.77 26.37
N LEU A 534 70.93 0.31 27.16
CA LEU A 534 70.23 0.33 28.45
C LEU A 534 68.71 0.29 28.30
N GLN A 535 68.14 0.92 27.27
CA GLN A 535 66.69 0.87 26.98
C GLN A 535 66.23 -0.51 26.52
N VAL A 536 67.02 -1.25 25.73
CA VAL A 536 66.67 -2.62 25.34
C VAL A 536 66.68 -3.56 26.55
N LEU A 537 67.62 -3.37 27.49
CA LEU A 537 67.67 -4.15 28.73
C LEU A 537 66.51 -3.77 29.69
N GLY A 538 66.22 -2.48 29.85
CA GLY A 538 65.11 -1.97 30.65
C GLY A 538 63.75 -2.40 30.11
N HIS A 539 63.54 -2.33 28.79
CA HIS A 539 62.30 -2.73 28.15
C HIS A 539 62.04 -4.25 28.29
N ASN A 540 63.09 -5.07 28.27
CA ASN A 540 62.96 -6.50 28.55
C ASN A 540 62.60 -6.79 30.01
N ILE A 541 63.14 -6.01 30.96
CA ILE A 541 62.79 -6.13 32.39
C ILE A 541 61.35 -5.64 32.63
N ASP A 542 60.95 -4.51 32.05
CA ASP A 542 59.59 -3.97 32.15
C ASP A 542 58.56 -4.91 31.51
N ASN A 543 58.91 -5.57 30.40
CA ASN A 543 58.04 -6.57 29.78
C ASN A 543 57.86 -7.83 30.65
N VAL A 544 58.91 -8.26 31.36
CA VAL A 544 58.85 -9.36 32.33
C VAL A 544 58.08 -8.95 33.60
N ILE A 545 58.29 -7.74 34.12
CA ILE A 545 57.52 -7.19 35.25
C ILE A 545 56.04 -7.02 34.87
N ALA A 546 55.74 -6.54 33.67
CA ALA A 546 54.38 -6.44 33.16
C ALA A 546 53.74 -7.83 32.92
N ALA A 547 54.52 -8.84 32.53
CA ALA A 547 54.05 -10.22 32.45
C ALA A 547 53.76 -10.81 33.84
N ILE A 548 54.59 -10.52 34.85
CA ILE A 548 54.37 -10.94 36.26
C ILE A 548 53.17 -10.21 36.87
N ALA A 549 53.01 -8.91 36.62
CA ALA A 549 51.87 -8.12 37.07
C ALA A 549 50.54 -8.60 36.45
N ARG A 550 50.55 -8.98 35.16
CA ARG A 550 49.40 -9.59 34.46
C ARG A 550 48.95 -10.92 35.06
N VAL A 551 49.82 -11.64 35.76
CA VAL A 551 49.49 -12.91 36.44
C VAL A 551 49.04 -12.69 37.88
N ARG A 552 49.56 -11.68 38.58
CA ARG A 552 49.31 -11.43 40.02
C ARG A 552 48.09 -10.55 40.31
N GLN A 553 47.87 -9.51 39.52
CA GLN A 553 46.82 -8.51 39.78
C GLN A 553 45.37 -9.06 39.80
N PRO A 554 45.00 -10.04 38.94
CA PRO A 554 43.64 -10.60 38.96
C PRO A 554 43.34 -11.41 40.24
N ALA A 555 44.36 -11.99 40.88
CA ALA A 555 44.20 -12.78 42.10
C ALA A 555 43.98 -11.90 43.35
N ASP A 556 44.66 -10.73 43.42
CA ASP A 556 44.50 -9.78 44.53
C ASP A 556 43.15 -9.02 44.42
N SER A 557 42.70 -8.68 43.21
CA SER A 557 41.39 -8.02 42.99
C SER A 557 40.17 -8.88 43.33
N LYS A 558 40.33 -10.20 43.40
CA LYS A 558 39.22 -11.14 43.66
C LYS A 558 38.60 -10.93 45.04
N ASN A 559 39.42 -10.73 46.08
CA ASN A 559 38.94 -10.69 47.46
C ASN A 559 38.10 -9.44 47.76
N ASP A 560 38.52 -8.29 47.21
CA ASP A 560 37.82 -7.02 47.42
C ASP A 560 36.47 -6.99 46.68
N GLU A 561 36.43 -7.52 45.45
CA GLU A 561 35.20 -7.61 44.66
C GLU A 561 34.26 -8.70 45.19
N GLU A 562 34.79 -9.84 45.67
CA GLU A 562 33.98 -10.89 46.29
C GLU A 562 33.19 -10.39 47.50
N GLN A 563 33.76 -9.46 48.28
CA GLN A 563 33.04 -8.84 49.40
C GLN A 563 31.86 -7.98 48.92
N ILE A 564 32.02 -7.19 47.86
CA ILE A 564 30.94 -6.39 47.27
C ILE A 564 29.82 -7.30 46.73
N ILE A 565 30.18 -8.38 46.04
CA ILE A 565 29.20 -9.35 45.52
C ILE A 565 28.45 -10.07 46.65
N ARG A 566 29.10 -10.37 47.78
CA ARG A 566 28.45 -10.98 48.95
C ARG A 566 27.48 -10.04 49.66
N THR A 567 27.76 -8.74 49.68
CA THR A 567 26.89 -7.72 50.30
C THR A 567 25.58 -7.50 49.52
N GLY A 568 25.57 -7.80 48.22
CA GLY A 568 24.40 -7.72 47.35
C GLY A 568 24.12 -6.31 46.80
N PRO A 569 23.34 -6.20 45.70
CA PRO A 569 23.16 -4.93 44.97
C PRO A 569 22.40 -3.86 45.76
N GLU A 570 21.57 -4.25 46.73
CA GLU A 570 20.80 -3.35 47.59
C GLU A 570 21.69 -2.62 48.60
N ASN A 571 22.54 -3.36 49.31
CA ASN A 571 23.36 -2.81 50.40
C ASN A 571 24.69 -2.22 49.90
N ALA A 572 25.24 -2.75 48.80
CA ALA A 572 26.46 -2.22 48.19
C ALA A 572 26.21 -0.98 47.32
N GLY A 573 24.95 -0.78 46.88
CA GLY A 573 24.57 0.23 45.90
C GLY A 573 24.75 -0.27 44.47
N LEU A 574 23.70 -0.14 43.66
CA LEU A 574 23.64 -0.67 42.28
C LEU A 574 24.83 -0.24 41.39
N PRO A 575 25.27 1.03 41.36
CA PRO A 575 26.42 1.43 40.53
C PRO A 575 27.73 0.79 40.95
N ALA A 576 27.97 0.65 42.27
CA ALA A 576 29.17 0.03 42.81
C ALA A 576 29.17 -1.48 42.54
N TYR A 577 28.00 -2.13 42.68
CA TYR A 577 27.80 -3.54 42.39
C TYR A 577 28.02 -3.86 40.90
N LEU A 578 27.44 -3.09 39.98
CA LEU A 578 27.66 -3.26 38.54
C LEU A 578 29.12 -3.04 38.14
N SER A 579 29.78 -2.03 38.73
CA SER A 579 31.21 -1.77 38.48
C SER A 579 32.09 -2.93 38.96
N SER A 580 31.72 -3.56 40.08
CA SER A 580 32.39 -4.75 40.61
C SER A 580 32.31 -5.93 39.63
N ILE A 581 31.12 -6.21 39.09
CA ILE A 581 30.92 -7.27 38.08
C ILE A 581 31.75 -6.99 36.82
N GLN A 582 31.73 -5.76 36.30
CA GLN A 582 32.51 -5.41 35.11
C GLN A 582 34.02 -5.59 35.30
N ARG A 583 34.54 -5.30 36.51
CA ARG A 583 35.94 -5.56 36.85
C ARG A 583 36.24 -7.06 36.91
N LEU A 584 35.35 -7.86 37.50
CA LEU A 584 35.47 -9.32 37.51
C LEU A 584 35.43 -9.94 36.11
N GLU A 585 34.56 -9.45 35.22
CA GLU A 585 34.47 -9.89 33.82
C GLU A 585 35.74 -9.57 33.02
N ARG A 586 36.32 -8.37 33.23
CA ARG A 586 37.60 -7.98 32.62
C ARG A 586 38.74 -8.87 33.10
N SER A 587 38.86 -9.07 34.42
CA SER A 587 39.84 -9.97 35.02
C SER A 587 39.70 -11.41 34.49
N LEU A 588 38.47 -11.90 34.30
CA LEU A 588 38.21 -13.21 33.70
C LEU A 588 38.66 -13.26 32.23
N GLY A 589 38.42 -12.20 31.45
CA GLY A 589 38.87 -12.08 30.07
C GLY A 589 40.39 -12.12 29.94
N ASP A 590 41.08 -11.34 30.76
CA ASP A 590 42.56 -11.28 30.79
C ASP A 590 43.16 -12.63 31.21
N MET A 591 42.56 -13.32 32.20
CA MET A 591 42.98 -14.64 32.62
C MET A 591 42.76 -15.72 31.54
N LYS A 592 41.63 -15.68 30.81
CA LYS A 592 41.39 -16.60 29.68
C LYS A 592 42.39 -16.39 28.55
N ALA A 593 42.75 -15.14 28.26
CA ALA A 593 43.74 -14.80 27.23
C ALA A 593 45.17 -15.27 27.58
N SER A 594 45.50 -15.39 28.87
CA SER A 594 46.83 -15.81 29.33
C SER A 594 47.19 -17.28 29.00
N ASN A 595 46.19 -18.15 28.78
CA ASN A 595 46.33 -19.57 28.44
C ASN A 595 47.24 -20.42 29.38
N ILE A 596 47.41 -19.97 30.64
CA ILE A 596 48.26 -20.63 31.63
C ILE A 596 47.48 -21.76 32.33
N ARG A 597 48.06 -22.97 32.41
CA ARG A 597 47.38 -24.13 33.03
C ARG A 597 47.14 -23.97 34.55
N SER A 598 48.00 -23.23 35.24
CA SER A 598 47.88 -22.99 36.70
C SER A 598 46.77 -22.01 37.09
N THR A 599 46.20 -21.23 36.15
CA THR A 599 45.13 -20.25 36.43
C THR A 599 43.71 -20.81 36.23
N GLN A 600 43.59 -22.07 35.78
CA GLN A 600 42.30 -22.72 35.49
C GLN A 600 41.37 -22.80 36.72
N GLN A 601 41.91 -23.03 37.91
CA GLN A 601 41.10 -23.05 39.15
C GLN A 601 40.51 -21.67 39.46
N THR A 602 41.31 -20.60 39.35
CA THR A 602 40.86 -19.22 39.58
C THR A 602 39.84 -18.76 38.55
N ILE A 603 40.00 -19.15 37.28
CA ILE A 603 39.00 -18.93 36.22
C ILE A 603 37.65 -19.55 36.60
N GLY A 604 37.65 -20.79 37.10
CA GLY A 604 36.42 -21.47 37.53
C GLY A 604 35.75 -20.85 38.78
N GLU A 605 36.52 -20.20 39.65
CA GLU A 605 36.02 -19.46 40.80
C GLU A 605 35.43 -18.10 40.40
N LEU A 606 36.12 -17.33 39.54
CA LEU A 606 35.60 -16.06 39.00
C LEU A 606 34.30 -16.27 38.22
N GLN A 607 34.22 -17.31 37.39
CA GLN A 607 32.98 -17.66 36.69
C GLN A 607 31.82 -17.98 37.64
N ARG A 608 32.09 -18.67 38.76
CA ARG A 608 31.06 -18.94 39.79
C ARG A 608 30.60 -17.65 40.47
N LEU A 609 31.53 -16.74 40.78
CA LEU A 609 31.22 -15.47 41.40
C LEU A 609 30.39 -14.55 40.49
N ILE A 610 30.75 -14.44 39.21
CA ILE A 610 29.99 -13.66 38.21
C ILE A 610 28.58 -14.25 38.00
N ARG A 611 28.45 -15.58 37.92
CA ARG A 611 27.12 -16.23 37.84
C ARG A 611 26.26 -15.90 39.06
N SER A 612 26.84 -16.00 40.26
CA SER A 612 26.15 -15.64 41.51
C SER A 612 25.70 -14.17 41.51
N ALA A 613 26.56 -13.26 41.06
CA ALA A 613 26.25 -11.84 40.97
C ALA A 613 25.10 -11.54 40.00
N ASN A 614 25.11 -12.15 38.81
CA ASN A 614 24.03 -11.99 37.82
C ASN A 614 22.70 -12.55 38.35
N SER A 615 22.70 -13.70 39.03
CA SER A 615 21.48 -14.22 39.68
C SER A 615 20.96 -13.29 40.79
N GLN A 616 21.84 -12.64 41.56
CA GLN A 616 21.42 -11.64 42.55
C GLN A 616 20.83 -10.38 41.89
N LEU A 617 21.32 -9.97 40.73
CA LEU A 617 20.73 -8.86 39.96
C LEU A 617 19.33 -9.20 39.43
N GLU A 618 19.12 -10.42 38.94
CA GLU A 618 17.79 -10.90 38.53
C GLU A 618 16.80 -10.91 39.70
N LEU A 619 17.20 -11.41 40.88
CA LEU A 619 16.38 -11.39 42.09
C LEU A 619 16.09 -9.96 42.57
N TYR A 620 17.07 -9.07 42.46
CA TYR A 620 16.90 -7.66 42.82
C TYR A 620 15.96 -6.93 41.86
N PHE A 621 16.01 -7.24 40.56
CA PHE A 621 15.07 -6.75 39.56
C PHE A 621 13.62 -7.16 39.89
N ASP A 622 13.39 -8.44 40.21
CA ASP A 622 12.08 -8.95 40.65
C ASP A 622 11.58 -8.21 41.90
N LYS A 623 12.44 -8.06 42.92
CA LYS A 623 12.10 -7.38 44.17
C LYS A 623 11.72 -5.91 43.93
N LEU A 624 12.48 -5.18 43.12
CA LEU A 624 12.20 -3.78 42.79
C LEU A 624 10.88 -3.63 42.03
N LEU A 625 10.65 -4.47 41.03
CA LEU A 625 9.43 -4.40 40.21
C LEU A 625 8.17 -4.75 41.02
N ARG A 626 8.24 -5.74 41.92
CA ARG A 626 7.14 -6.10 42.82
C ARG A 626 6.83 -5.02 43.85
N ALA A 627 7.82 -4.23 44.27
CA ALA A 627 7.62 -3.19 45.29
C ALA A 627 6.66 -2.08 44.83
N GLU A 628 6.68 -1.71 43.54
CA GLU A 628 5.77 -0.70 42.96
C GLU A 628 4.62 -1.30 42.14
N THR A 629 4.56 -2.62 41.95
CA THR A 629 3.44 -3.27 41.25
C THR A 629 2.36 -3.67 42.26
N PRO A 630 1.21 -2.96 42.32
CA PRO A 630 0.10 -3.38 43.18
C PRO A 630 -0.50 -4.70 42.69
N ARG A 631 -1.25 -5.39 43.56
CA ARG A 631 -1.93 -6.64 43.20
C ARG A 631 -2.97 -6.44 42.10
N GLU A 632 -3.81 -5.43 42.24
CA GLU A 632 -4.82 -5.00 41.27
C GLU A 632 -5.20 -3.54 41.59
N ILE A 633 -5.73 -2.83 40.60
CA ILE A 633 -6.36 -1.51 40.78
C ILE A 633 -7.83 -1.58 40.36
N GLU A 634 -8.62 -0.55 40.68
CA GLU A 634 -10.02 -0.45 40.21
C GLU A 634 -10.05 0.27 38.85
N PRO A 635 -10.16 -0.45 37.71
CA PRO A 635 -10.05 0.16 36.39
C PRO A 635 -11.20 1.12 36.08
N LEU A 636 -12.39 0.90 36.64
CA LEU A 636 -13.56 1.73 36.36
C LEU A 636 -13.36 3.18 36.82
N PHE A 637 -12.61 3.38 37.91
CA PHE A 637 -12.26 4.71 38.40
C PHE A 637 -11.51 5.53 37.35
N TYR A 638 -10.57 4.92 36.62
CA TYR A 638 -9.75 5.58 35.61
C TYR A 638 -10.55 5.89 34.35
N VAL A 639 -11.34 4.93 33.88
CA VAL A 639 -12.20 5.10 32.70
C VAL A 639 -13.26 6.18 32.94
N THR A 640 -14.02 6.10 34.04
CA THR A 640 -15.13 7.04 34.30
C THR A 640 -14.68 8.45 34.65
N LYS A 641 -13.47 8.62 35.20
CA LYS A 641 -12.89 9.93 35.51
C LYS A 641 -11.95 10.45 34.42
N ASN A 642 -11.79 9.70 33.32
CA ASN A 642 -10.85 9.99 32.24
C ASN A 642 -9.44 10.32 32.76
N LYS A 643 -8.95 9.50 33.69
CA LYS A 643 -7.62 9.64 34.30
C LYS A 643 -6.63 8.68 33.64
N PRO A 644 -5.34 9.07 33.48
CA PRO A 644 -4.33 8.17 32.97
C PRO A 644 -4.12 6.98 33.92
N PHE A 645 -3.89 5.80 33.36
CA PHE A 645 -3.50 4.63 34.12
C PHE A 645 -2.07 4.80 34.67
N PRO A 646 -1.75 4.23 35.84
CA PRO A 646 -0.45 4.41 36.48
C PRO A 646 0.68 3.73 35.69
N VAL A 647 1.77 4.47 35.48
CA VAL A 647 3.04 3.98 34.93
C VAL A 647 4.07 3.76 36.05
N LEU A 648 5.12 2.99 35.78
CA LEU A 648 6.22 2.81 36.74
C LEU A 648 6.96 4.15 37.01
N SER A 649 7.47 4.34 38.23
CA SER A 649 8.17 5.58 38.58
C SER A 649 9.48 5.76 37.80
N GLN A 650 9.91 7.02 37.62
CA GLN A 650 11.13 7.32 36.89
C GLN A 650 12.40 6.78 37.59
N ASP A 651 12.43 6.80 38.94
CA ASP A 651 13.55 6.22 39.71
C ASP A 651 13.61 4.69 39.52
N LEU A 652 12.46 4.02 39.58
CA LEU A 652 12.38 2.58 39.37
C LEU A 652 12.80 2.19 37.95
N THR A 653 12.25 2.84 36.93
CA THR A 653 12.58 2.54 35.52
C THR A 653 14.06 2.77 35.21
N ALA A 654 14.68 3.80 35.77
CA ALA A 654 16.12 4.03 35.65
C ALA A 654 16.96 2.89 36.25
N ARG A 655 16.60 2.40 37.44
CA ARG A 655 17.28 1.26 38.09
C ARG A 655 17.08 -0.04 37.31
N LEU A 656 15.86 -0.34 36.89
CA LEU A 656 15.54 -1.53 36.10
C LEU A 656 16.25 -1.50 34.74
N GLY A 657 16.33 -0.34 34.09
CA GLY A 657 17.05 -0.16 32.83
C GLY A 657 18.55 -0.41 32.95
N LEU A 658 19.18 0.03 34.04
CA LEU A 658 20.60 -0.26 34.32
C LEU A 658 20.86 -1.76 34.50
N ILE A 659 19.98 -2.46 35.21
CA ILE A 659 20.08 -3.91 35.40
C ILE A 659 19.90 -4.64 34.06
N ASN A 660 18.87 -4.27 33.29
CA ASN A 660 18.58 -4.86 31.98
C ASN A 660 19.77 -4.69 31.01
N ALA A 661 20.34 -3.49 30.91
CA ALA A 661 21.48 -3.22 30.04
C ALA A 661 22.69 -4.13 30.35
N HIS A 662 22.92 -4.41 31.64
CA HIS A 662 24.00 -5.29 32.07
C HIS A 662 23.70 -6.78 31.81
N VAL A 663 22.53 -7.27 32.23
CA VAL A 663 22.13 -8.67 32.06
C VAL A 663 22.05 -9.06 30.58
N ALA A 664 21.52 -8.17 29.73
CA ALA A 664 21.47 -8.38 28.28
C ALA A 664 22.87 -8.47 27.64
N ALA A 665 23.84 -7.70 28.14
CA ALA A 665 25.23 -7.78 27.69
C ALA A 665 25.89 -9.11 28.11
N ALA A 666 25.67 -9.55 29.36
CA ALA A 666 26.20 -10.81 29.87
C ALA A 666 25.61 -12.04 29.15
N TYR A 667 24.31 -12.01 28.84
CA TYR A 667 23.62 -13.11 28.15
C TYR A 667 24.05 -13.28 26.69
N ARG A 668 24.37 -12.18 25.99
CA ARG A 668 24.96 -12.22 24.63
C ARG A 668 26.36 -12.83 24.60
N GLN A 669 27.13 -12.70 25.68
CA GLN A 669 28.47 -13.27 25.79
C GLN A 669 28.47 -14.77 26.14
N SER A 670 27.44 -15.26 26.83
CA SER A 670 27.34 -16.67 27.24
C SER A 670 26.72 -17.60 26.18
N SER A 671 25.92 -17.05 25.26
CA SER A 671 25.21 -17.81 24.20
C SER A 671 26.06 -18.11 22.95
N GLY A 672 27.37 -17.83 22.98
CA GLY A 672 28.32 -18.04 21.88
C GLY A 672 28.75 -19.49 21.59
N THR A 673 27.94 -20.50 21.90
CA THR A 673 28.22 -21.92 21.56
C THR A 673 27.09 -22.55 20.76
N THR A 674 27.41 -22.87 19.49
CA THR A 674 26.82 -23.88 18.60
C THR A 674 25.34 -23.79 18.20
N GLY A 675 25.11 -23.60 16.89
CA GLY A 675 24.20 -24.47 16.13
C GLY A 675 22.76 -24.00 15.92
N THR A 676 22.41 -23.81 14.64
CA THR A 676 21.07 -23.93 14.04
C THR A 676 19.98 -22.99 14.56
N ALA A 677 19.79 -21.88 13.83
CA ALA A 677 18.49 -21.22 13.78
C ALA A 677 17.51 -22.15 13.06
N ALA A 678 16.74 -22.92 13.83
CA ALA A 678 15.62 -23.68 13.32
C ALA A 678 14.50 -22.72 12.90
N SER A 679 14.11 -22.82 11.64
CA SER A 679 12.89 -22.28 11.08
C SER A 679 11.67 -22.86 11.82
N GLY A 680 11.02 -22.04 12.65
CA GLY A 680 9.74 -22.34 13.27
C GLY A 680 9.33 -21.15 14.14
N GLY A 681 8.14 -20.61 13.93
CA GLY A 681 7.61 -19.48 14.69
C GLY A 681 7.47 -19.81 16.18
N GLY A 682 8.48 -19.46 16.96
CA GLY A 682 8.55 -19.57 18.41
C GLY A 682 9.69 -18.69 18.92
N ALA A 683 9.42 -17.96 20.02
CA ALA A 683 10.24 -16.90 20.60
C ALA A 683 11.76 -17.16 20.56
N GLY A 684 12.52 -16.15 20.16
CA GLY A 684 13.98 -16.13 20.31
C GLY A 684 14.41 -16.26 21.78
N PRO A 685 15.70 -16.48 22.07
CA PRO A 685 16.16 -16.69 23.44
C PRO A 685 15.85 -15.46 24.31
N GLU A 686 14.85 -15.59 25.18
CA GLU A 686 14.30 -14.51 26.02
C GLU A 686 15.31 -14.09 27.09
N SER A 687 15.53 -12.77 27.24
CA SER A 687 16.30 -12.20 28.35
C SER A 687 15.68 -12.63 29.69
N PRO A 688 16.46 -13.11 30.69
CA PRO A 688 15.92 -13.54 31.99
C PRO A 688 15.08 -12.46 32.70
N VAL A 689 15.50 -11.20 32.62
CA VAL A 689 14.78 -10.07 33.24
C VAL A 689 13.50 -9.68 32.47
N ALA A 690 13.45 -9.92 31.15
CA ALA A 690 12.23 -9.76 30.36
C ALA A 690 11.15 -10.75 30.80
N LYS A 691 11.55 -12.00 31.07
CA LYS A 691 10.65 -13.03 31.60
C LYS A 691 10.11 -12.66 32.99
N ILE A 692 10.98 -12.24 33.91
CA ILE A 692 10.58 -11.78 35.24
C ILE A 692 9.58 -10.62 35.14
N TYR A 693 9.84 -9.67 34.25
CA TYR A 693 8.94 -8.54 34.04
C TYR A 693 7.53 -8.99 33.64
N ALA A 694 7.42 -9.88 32.65
CA ALA A 694 6.14 -10.45 32.23
C ALA A 694 5.44 -11.26 33.34
N GLU A 695 6.19 -12.04 34.13
CA GLU A 695 5.66 -12.83 35.26
C GLU A 695 5.10 -11.96 36.40
N VAL A 696 5.62 -10.74 36.59
CA VAL A 696 5.10 -9.79 37.59
C VAL A 696 3.95 -8.96 37.03
N ARG A 697 4.13 -8.39 35.83
CA ARG A 697 3.17 -7.43 35.26
C ARG A 697 1.94 -8.11 34.65
N GLY A 698 2.09 -9.30 34.07
CA GLY A 698 0.97 -10.02 33.45
C GLY A 698 -0.19 -10.34 34.39
N PRO A 699 0.05 -10.92 35.59
CA PRO A 699 -1.00 -11.12 36.59
C PRO A 699 -1.66 -9.83 37.07
N TYR A 700 -0.90 -8.73 37.19
CA TYR A 700 -1.41 -7.41 37.56
C TYR A 700 -2.41 -6.87 36.52
N LEU A 701 -2.07 -6.94 35.23
CA LEU A 701 -2.94 -6.53 34.14
C LEU A 701 -4.23 -7.36 34.11
N ALA A 702 -4.10 -8.69 34.18
CA ALA A 702 -5.25 -9.59 34.14
C ALA A 702 -6.15 -9.46 35.38
N GLY A 703 -5.57 -9.34 36.58
CA GLY A 703 -6.29 -9.19 37.84
C GLY A 703 -7.13 -7.90 37.86
N THR A 704 -6.52 -6.78 37.47
CA THR A 704 -7.20 -5.48 37.37
C THR A 704 -8.42 -5.52 36.46
N LEU A 705 -8.33 -6.21 35.32
CA LEU A 705 -9.38 -6.23 34.30
C LEU A 705 -10.52 -7.25 34.57
N LYS A 706 -10.31 -8.19 35.49
CA LYS A 706 -11.20 -9.34 35.74
C LYS A 706 -12.65 -8.96 36.11
N ASN A 707 -12.82 -7.90 36.88
CA ASN A 707 -14.16 -7.44 37.32
C ASN A 707 -14.99 -6.93 36.13
N LEU A 708 -14.39 -6.16 35.23
CA LEU A 708 -15.04 -5.66 34.02
C LEU A 708 -15.33 -6.79 33.01
N ALA A 709 -14.43 -7.77 32.91
CA ALA A 709 -14.66 -8.98 32.13
C ALA A 709 -15.92 -9.72 32.60
N SER A 710 -16.06 -9.92 33.92
CA SER A 710 -17.23 -10.56 34.53
C SER A 710 -18.51 -9.73 34.37
N ALA A 711 -18.42 -8.40 34.50
CA ALA A 711 -19.55 -7.49 34.30
C ALA A 711 -20.07 -7.54 32.84
N SER A 712 -19.17 -7.67 31.86
CA SER A 712 -19.53 -7.79 30.43
C SER A 712 -20.39 -9.03 30.18
N ILE A 713 -20.06 -10.17 30.80
CA ILE A 713 -20.85 -11.41 30.69
C ILE A 713 -22.22 -11.26 31.37
N ASN A 714 -22.26 -10.68 32.57
CA ASN A 714 -23.50 -10.55 33.34
C ASN A 714 -24.50 -9.58 32.69
N THR A 715 -24.02 -8.50 32.07
CA THR A 715 -24.84 -7.49 31.39
C THR A 715 -25.42 -7.97 30.06
N ALA A 716 -24.92 -9.08 29.49
CA ALA A 716 -25.54 -9.69 28.32
C ALA A 716 -26.93 -10.31 28.63
N LYS A 717 -27.18 -10.71 29.88
CA LYS A 717 -28.46 -11.31 30.29
C LYS A 717 -29.54 -10.24 30.41
N LYS A 718 -30.48 -10.22 29.47
CA LYS A 718 -31.61 -9.26 29.44
C LYS A 718 -32.69 -9.61 30.47
N LYS A 719 -33.39 -8.58 30.97
CA LYS A 719 -34.59 -8.74 31.83
C LYS A 719 -35.79 -9.32 31.07
N ASN A 720 -35.90 -9.01 29.78
CA ASN A 720 -36.89 -9.57 28.87
C ASN A 720 -36.15 -10.34 27.76
N ALA A 721 -36.41 -11.65 27.64
CA ALA A 721 -35.72 -12.53 26.69
C ALA A 721 -36.02 -12.18 25.23
N ASP A 722 -37.23 -11.68 24.95
CA ASP A 722 -37.70 -11.40 23.59
C ASP A 722 -37.33 -9.99 23.09
N ALA A 723 -36.78 -9.14 23.97
CA ALA A 723 -36.37 -7.79 23.58
C ALA A 723 -35.12 -7.83 22.70
N MET A 724 -35.12 -7.06 21.60
CA MET A 724 -33.92 -6.88 20.76
C MET A 724 -32.83 -6.15 21.54
N TYR A 725 -31.59 -6.59 21.34
CA TYR A 725 -30.42 -5.94 21.93
C TYR A 725 -30.33 -4.47 21.48
N ARG A 726 -29.93 -3.59 22.41
CA ARG A 726 -29.72 -2.16 22.14
C ARG A 726 -28.25 -1.80 22.31
N PRO A 727 -27.66 -0.98 21.40
CA PRO A 727 -26.27 -0.55 21.51
C PRO A 727 -25.94 0.05 22.88
N GLY A 728 -24.74 -0.23 23.39
CA GLY A 728 -24.23 0.34 24.63
C GLY A 728 -24.81 -0.23 25.93
N THR A 729 -25.66 -1.25 25.86
CA THR A 729 -26.23 -1.89 27.07
C THR A 729 -25.31 -2.93 27.71
N ASN A 730 -24.31 -3.44 26.97
CA ASN A 730 -23.32 -4.38 27.47
C ASN A 730 -22.03 -3.69 27.99
N GLY A 731 -21.42 -4.26 29.03
CA GLY A 731 -20.19 -3.75 29.64
C GLY A 731 -18.90 -3.92 28.83
N ILE A 732 -18.93 -4.59 27.67
CA ILE A 732 -17.73 -4.90 26.87
C ILE A 732 -16.99 -3.64 26.41
N SER A 733 -17.70 -2.54 26.13
CA SER A 733 -17.09 -1.26 25.75
C SER A 733 -16.17 -0.74 26.86
N THR A 734 -16.69 -0.62 28.08
CA THR A 734 -15.93 -0.21 29.27
C THR A 734 -14.76 -1.14 29.56
N TYR A 735 -14.94 -2.45 29.36
CA TYR A 735 -13.85 -3.42 29.54
C TYR A 735 -12.71 -3.18 28.54
N THR A 736 -13.00 -3.00 27.25
CA THR A 736 -11.98 -2.74 26.23
C THR A 736 -11.32 -1.37 26.38
N GLN A 737 -12.04 -0.33 26.82
CA GLN A 737 -11.46 0.99 27.11
C GLN A 737 -10.46 0.94 28.27
N ALA A 738 -10.79 0.19 29.34
CA ALA A 738 -9.84 -0.04 30.42
C ALA A 738 -8.60 -0.80 29.93
N MET A 739 -8.79 -1.80 29.08
CA MET A 739 -7.71 -2.59 28.49
C MET A 739 -6.79 -1.73 27.60
N GLU A 740 -7.35 -0.84 26.76
CA GLU A 740 -6.59 0.12 25.96
C GLU A 740 -5.67 0.97 26.83
N GLY A 741 -6.25 1.65 27.83
CA GLY A 741 -5.48 2.55 28.70
C GLY A 741 -4.40 1.82 29.50
N MET A 742 -4.70 0.64 30.03
CA MET A 742 -3.72 -0.19 30.73
C MET A 742 -2.58 -0.65 29.82
N PHE A 743 -2.90 -1.13 28.62
CA PHE A 743 -1.90 -1.63 27.68
C PHE A 743 -0.98 -0.52 27.17
N LEU A 744 -1.51 0.68 26.92
CA LEU A 744 -0.69 1.84 26.56
C LEU A 744 0.25 2.24 27.71
N SER A 745 -0.25 2.30 28.95
CA SER A 745 0.61 2.61 30.12
C SER A 745 1.70 1.55 30.37
N GLU A 746 1.40 0.29 30.06
CA GLU A 746 2.37 -0.79 30.15
C GLU A 746 3.43 -0.69 29.05
N TYR A 747 3.03 -0.36 27.82
CA TYR A 747 3.96 -0.15 26.71
C TYR A 747 4.94 1.00 27.00
N ASP A 748 4.45 2.10 27.58
CA ASP A 748 5.30 3.24 27.98
C ASP A 748 6.30 2.83 29.08
N SER A 749 5.86 1.98 30.04
CA SER A 749 6.73 1.43 31.09
C SER A 749 7.81 0.52 30.51
N ILE A 750 7.47 -0.35 29.55
CA ILE A 750 8.40 -1.23 28.84
C ILE A 750 9.42 -0.42 28.04
N CYS A 751 8.97 0.60 27.30
CA CYS A 751 9.85 1.47 26.50
C CYS A 751 10.91 2.18 27.35
N SER A 752 10.59 2.42 28.63
CA SER A 752 11.48 3.10 29.59
C SER A 752 12.53 2.16 30.22
N VAL A 753 12.31 0.83 30.19
CA VAL A 753 13.17 -0.17 30.85
C VAL A 753 13.98 -0.99 29.84
N PHE A 754 13.38 -1.32 28.69
CA PHE A 754 13.91 -2.27 27.73
C PHE A 754 14.42 -1.60 26.45
N THR A 755 15.26 -2.32 25.71
CA THR A 755 15.74 -1.83 24.41
C THR A 755 14.70 -2.06 23.31
N ARG A 756 14.80 -1.33 22.21
CA ARG A 756 13.81 -1.36 21.12
C ARG A 756 13.55 -2.76 20.54
N GLU A 757 14.56 -3.62 20.56
CA GLU A 757 14.48 -5.01 20.09
C GLU A 757 13.58 -5.88 20.99
N ASP A 758 13.51 -5.52 22.28
CA ASP A 758 12.76 -6.27 23.30
C ASP A 758 11.32 -5.76 23.48
N TRP A 759 10.98 -4.55 22.99
CA TRP A 759 9.69 -3.91 23.25
C TRP A 759 8.51 -4.79 22.84
N GLY A 760 8.52 -5.32 21.62
CA GLY A 760 7.45 -6.19 21.10
C GLY A 760 7.29 -7.48 21.90
N PRO A 761 8.34 -8.32 22.00
CA PRO A 761 8.28 -9.59 22.73
C PRO A 761 7.87 -9.44 24.21
N VAL A 762 8.44 -8.47 24.94
CA VAL A 762 8.10 -8.24 26.36
C VAL A 762 6.65 -7.77 26.50
N PHE A 763 6.21 -6.87 25.63
CA PHE A 763 4.84 -6.38 25.65
C PHE A 763 3.82 -7.47 25.35
N GLN A 764 4.08 -8.32 24.34
CA GLN A 764 3.25 -9.49 24.04
C GLN A 764 3.16 -10.43 25.25
N ALA A 765 4.30 -10.77 25.87
CA ALA A 765 4.35 -11.66 27.03
C ALA A 765 3.60 -11.08 28.24
N ALA A 766 3.78 -9.80 28.55
CA ALA A 766 3.09 -9.12 29.65
C ALA A 766 1.57 -9.04 29.42
N CYS A 767 1.11 -8.77 28.21
CA CYS A 767 -0.32 -8.66 27.89
C CYS A 767 -1.03 -10.02 27.75
N GLN A 768 -0.30 -11.12 27.58
CA GLN A 768 -0.85 -12.44 27.26
C GLN A 768 -1.90 -12.97 28.26
N PRO A 769 -1.74 -12.83 29.59
CA PRO A 769 -2.75 -13.27 30.55
C PRO A 769 -4.08 -12.50 30.40
N ALA A 770 -4.02 -11.18 30.18
CA ALA A 770 -5.21 -10.34 29.99
C ALA A 770 -5.89 -10.64 28.63
N LEU A 771 -5.12 -10.90 27.57
CA LEU A 771 -5.64 -11.32 26.26
C LEU A 771 -6.36 -12.67 26.33
N THR A 772 -5.83 -13.60 27.14
CA THR A 772 -6.45 -14.92 27.37
C THR A 772 -7.81 -14.77 28.06
N GLU A 773 -7.90 -13.87 29.04
CA GLU A 773 -9.16 -13.55 29.72
C GLU A 773 -10.17 -12.87 28.79
N LEU A 774 -9.73 -11.93 27.95
CA LEU A 774 -10.59 -11.33 26.91
C LEU A 774 -11.14 -12.43 25.98
N ALA A 775 -10.30 -13.34 25.50
CA ALA A 775 -10.73 -14.44 24.63
C ALA A 775 -11.72 -15.40 25.32
N ARG A 776 -11.62 -15.59 26.65
CA ARG A 776 -12.62 -16.34 27.43
C ARG A 776 -13.95 -15.58 27.47
N THR A 777 -13.92 -14.30 27.83
CA THR A 777 -15.11 -13.44 27.88
C THR A 777 -15.84 -13.39 26.53
N LEU A 778 -15.10 -13.19 25.43
CA LEU A 778 -15.67 -13.17 24.09
C LEU A 778 -16.31 -14.52 23.70
N ARG A 779 -15.73 -15.65 24.11
CA ARG A 779 -16.33 -16.97 23.88
C ARG A 779 -17.64 -17.16 24.65
N GLU A 780 -17.71 -16.71 25.90
CA GLU A 780 -18.93 -16.79 26.70
C GLU A 780 -20.05 -15.90 26.15
N LEU A 781 -19.71 -14.66 25.76
CA LEU A 781 -20.64 -13.77 25.06
C LEU A 781 -21.12 -14.39 23.74
N ASN A 782 -20.21 -14.98 22.96
CA ASN A 782 -20.57 -15.69 21.73
C ASN A 782 -21.54 -16.85 21.97
N GLY A 783 -21.33 -17.60 23.06
CA GLY A 783 -22.24 -18.67 23.46
C GLY A 783 -23.65 -18.16 23.77
N HIS A 784 -23.75 -17.02 24.47
CA HIS A 784 -25.03 -16.35 24.74
C HIS A 784 -25.73 -15.90 23.45
N ILE A 785 -24.99 -15.29 22.54
CA ILE A 785 -25.51 -14.82 21.23
C ILE A 785 -26.04 -15.99 20.40
N LYS A 786 -25.28 -17.09 20.32
CA LYS A 786 -25.71 -18.30 19.59
C LYS A 786 -26.96 -18.95 20.17
N ALA A 787 -27.24 -18.78 21.46
CA ALA A 787 -28.46 -19.28 22.07
C ALA A 787 -29.69 -18.40 21.72
N HIS A 788 -29.49 -17.13 21.34
CA HIS A 788 -30.56 -16.17 21.05
C HIS A 788 -30.28 -15.36 19.77
N PRO A 789 -30.05 -16.02 18.61
CA PRO A 789 -29.57 -15.36 17.39
C PRO A 789 -30.55 -14.31 16.84
N GLN A 790 -31.85 -14.46 17.09
CA GLN A 790 -32.88 -13.55 16.60
C GLN A 790 -32.88 -12.17 17.30
N THR A 791 -32.47 -12.12 18.57
CA THR A 791 -32.53 -10.90 19.39
C THR A 791 -31.16 -10.36 19.79
N ASP A 792 -30.14 -11.21 19.87
CA ASP A 792 -28.80 -10.86 20.38
C ASP A 792 -27.68 -10.89 19.33
N CYS A 793 -27.96 -11.19 18.06
CA CYS A 793 -26.95 -11.05 16.98
C CYS A 793 -26.36 -9.64 16.89
N TYR A 794 -27.12 -8.60 17.28
CA TYR A 794 -26.65 -7.21 17.31
C TYR A 794 -25.52 -6.97 18.32
N LEU A 795 -25.50 -7.72 19.44
CA LEU A 795 -24.38 -7.69 20.37
C LEU A 795 -23.10 -8.20 19.69
N ALA A 796 -23.19 -9.16 18.77
CA ALA A 796 -22.05 -9.61 17.97
C ALA A 796 -21.50 -8.47 17.08
N TYR A 797 -22.38 -7.67 16.47
CA TYR A 797 -21.98 -6.53 15.64
C TYR A 797 -21.24 -5.49 16.47
N GLU A 798 -21.76 -5.15 17.65
CA GLU A 798 -21.11 -4.19 18.55
C GLU A 798 -19.76 -4.71 19.06
N ILE A 799 -19.66 -5.98 19.47
CA ILE A 799 -18.38 -6.58 19.87
C ILE A 799 -17.35 -6.52 18.74
N VAL A 800 -17.77 -6.79 17.50
CA VAL A 800 -16.89 -6.69 16.32
C VAL A 800 -16.37 -5.28 16.12
N GLU A 801 -17.21 -4.25 16.26
CA GLU A 801 -16.76 -2.85 16.18
C GLU A 801 -15.77 -2.50 17.29
N ILE A 802 -16.16 -2.76 18.54
CA ILE A 802 -15.40 -2.36 19.74
C ILE A 802 -14.01 -3.01 19.75
N VAL A 803 -13.93 -4.33 19.55
CA VAL A 803 -12.64 -5.04 19.60
C VAL A 803 -11.77 -4.73 18.37
N SER A 804 -12.38 -4.45 17.21
CA SER A 804 -11.61 -3.99 16.03
C SER A 804 -11.06 -2.59 16.25
N SER A 805 -11.80 -1.68 16.89
CA SER A 805 -11.33 -0.35 17.27
C SER A 805 -10.15 -0.44 18.23
N LEU A 806 -10.30 -1.22 19.31
CA LEU A 806 -9.21 -1.48 20.27
C LEU A 806 -7.95 -1.97 19.56
N SER A 807 -8.09 -2.95 18.66
CA SER A 807 -6.96 -3.48 17.88
C SER A 807 -6.30 -2.41 17.00
N GLY A 808 -7.07 -1.52 16.37
CA GLY A 808 -6.54 -0.46 15.53
C GLY A 808 -5.82 0.63 16.32
N GLN A 809 -6.37 1.02 17.48
CA GLN A 809 -5.78 2.02 18.37
C GLN A 809 -4.45 1.52 18.96
N LEU A 810 -4.41 0.28 19.44
CA LEU A 810 -3.19 -0.35 19.96
C LEU A 810 -2.13 -0.50 18.86
N GLU A 811 -2.49 -1.03 17.68
CA GLU A 811 -1.56 -1.17 16.55
C GLU A 811 -0.91 0.16 16.17
N THR A 812 -1.71 1.24 16.10
CA THR A 812 -1.20 2.57 15.72
C THR A 812 -0.19 3.11 16.72
N ARG A 813 -0.33 2.77 18.01
CA ARG A 813 0.51 3.29 19.09
C ARG A 813 1.70 2.40 19.45
N THR A 814 1.54 1.08 19.37
CA THR A 814 2.50 0.09 19.85
C THR A 814 3.09 -0.78 18.73
N GLY A 815 2.39 -0.92 17.60
CA GLY A 815 2.75 -1.82 16.50
C GLY A 815 2.52 -3.30 16.79
N GLU A 816 1.82 -3.63 17.88
CA GLU A 816 1.74 -4.99 18.43
C GLU A 816 0.29 -5.43 18.76
N LEU A 817 0.11 -6.72 19.06
CA LEU A 817 -1.13 -7.37 19.55
C LEU A 817 -2.29 -7.52 18.56
N LYS A 818 -2.20 -6.95 17.35
CA LYS A 818 -3.23 -7.09 16.30
C LYS A 818 -3.61 -8.53 15.99
N ALA A 819 -2.61 -9.42 15.87
CA ALA A 819 -2.86 -10.84 15.61
C ALA A 819 -3.61 -11.53 16.76
N SER A 820 -3.23 -11.26 18.01
CA SER A 820 -3.84 -11.85 19.20
C SER A 820 -5.29 -11.39 19.39
N LEU A 821 -5.56 -10.10 19.18
CA LEU A 821 -6.92 -9.54 19.25
C LEU A 821 -7.81 -10.05 18.11
N ALA A 822 -7.27 -10.14 16.89
CA ALA A 822 -7.99 -10.73 15.76
C ALA A 822 -8.34 -12.21 16.01
N ALA A 823 -7.42 -12.98 16.59
CA ALA A 823 -7.65 -14.38 16.96
C ALA A 823 -8.76 -14.52 18.01
N ALA A 824 -8.75 -13.66 19.05
CA ALA A 824 -9.79 -13.65 20.08
C ALA A 824 -11.17 -13.24 19.53
N LEU A 825 -11.23 -12.31 18.57
CA LEU A 825 -12.47 -11.81 17.97
C LEU A 825 -13.08 -12.76 16.94
N LYS A 826 -12.26 -13.59 16.28
CA LYS A 826 -12.67 -14.45 15.15
C LYS A 826 -13.96 -15.26 15.41
N PRO A 827 -14.16 -15.94 16.55
CA PRO A 827 -15.37 -16.72 16.79
C PRO A 827 -16.66 -15.90 16.82
N VAL A 828 -16.61 -14.65 17.32
CA VAL A 828 -17.76 -13.74 17.35
C VAL A 828 -18.05 -13.20 15.95
N ARG A 829 -17.00 -12.86 15.19
CA ARG A 829 -17.12 -12.38 13.81
C ARG A 829 -17.77 -13.43 12.89
N GLU A 830 -17.46 -14.70 13.06
CA GLU A 830 -18.10 -15.78 12.30
C GLU A 830 -19.57 -15.99 12.68
N THR A 831 -19.93 -15.86 13.97
CA THR A 831 -21.34 -15.86 14.40
C THR A 831 -22.10 -14.67 13.80
N ALA A 832 -21.50 -13.49 13.78
CA ALA A 832 -22.09 -12.30 13.19
C ALA A 832 -22.39 -12.49 11.69
N LYS A 833 -21.43 -13.06 10.92
CA LYS A 833 -21.64 -13.41 9.51
C LYS A 833 -22.78 -14.42 9.33
N GLY A 834 -22.76 -15.51 10.09
CA GLY A 834 -23.77 -16.57 10.01
C GLY A 834 -25.19 -16.09 10.34
N SER A 835 -25.31 -15.12 11.25
CA SER A 835 -26.61 -14.59 11.67
C SER A 835 -27.40 -13.92 10.53
N LEU A 836 -26.74 -13.35 9.52
CA LEU A 836 -27.42 -12.72 8.38
C LEU A 836 -28.24 -13.74 7.56
N ALA A 837 -27.66 -14.92 7.30
CA ALA A 837 -28.36 -16.00 6.62
C ALA A 837 -29.51 -16.56 7.48
N GLU A 838 -29.27 -16.73 8.78
CA GLU A 838 -30.27 -17.23 9.72
C GLU A 838 -31.48 -16.29 9.86
N LEU A 839 -31.25 -14.98 9.91
CA LEU A 839 -32.31 -13.97 9.95
C LEU A 839 -33.13 -13.96 8.65
N LEU A 840 -32.49 -14.14 7.49
CA LEU A 840 -33.17 -14.23 6.20
C LEU A 840 -34.05 -15.49 6.11
N ASP A 841 -33.57 -16.63 6.60
CA ASP A 841 -34.34 -17.88 6.64
C ASP A 841 -35.48 -17.83 7.65
N ASP A 842 -35.30 -17.13 8.78
CA ASP A 842 -36.37 -16.84 9.73
C ASP A 842 -37.51 -16.05 9.06
N VAL A 843 -37.19 -15.02 8.26
CA VAL A 843 -38.19 -14.26 7.49
C VAL A 843 -38.98 -15.17 6.56
N ARG A 844 -38.31 -16.04 5.79
CA ARG A 844 -38.96 -17.01 4.89
C ARG A 844 -39.87 -17.96 5.66
N ARG A 845 -39.39 -18.50 6.78
CA ARG A 845 -40.12 -19.47 7.61
C ARG A 845 -41.37 -18.84 8.22
N ARG A 846 -41.26 -17.65 8.79
CA ARG A 846 -42.39 -16.94 9.42
C ARG A 846 -43.44 -16.55 8.38
N ALA A 847 -43.03 -16.00 7.24
CA ALA A 847 -43.94 -15.69 6.13
C ALA A 847 -44.62 -16.96 5.56
N GLY A 848 -43.89 -18.07 5.42
CA GLY A 848 -44.41 -19.34 4.95
C GLY A 848 -45.34 -20.06 5.94
N SER A 849 -45.20 -19.80 7.25
CA SER A 849 -46.01 -20.43 8.31
C SER A 849 -47.43 -19.88 8.44
N MET A 850 -47.79 -18.87 7.65
CA MET A 850 -49.14 -18.27 7.64
C MET A 850 -50.23 -19.35 7.43
N GLN A 851 -51.23 -19.39 8.31
CA GLN A 851 -52.31 -20.38 8.23
C GLN A 851 -53.50 -19.90 7.38
N ALA A 852 -53.81 -18.60 7.41
CA ALA A 852 -54.91 -18.01 6.66
C ALA A 852 -54.52 -16.62 6.13
N LEU A 853 -55.08 -16.27 4.97
CA LEU A 853 -54.98 -14.92 4.39
C LEU A 853 -56.12 -14.05 4.92
N PRO A 854 -55.87 -12.79 5.33
CA PRO A 854 -56.95 -11.86 5.69
C PRO A 854 -57.99 -11.77 4.57
N PRO A 855 -59.30 -11.93 4.88
CA PRO A 855 -60.35 -12.01 3.86
C PRO A 855 -60.54 -10.72 3.06
N ASP A 856 -60.09 -9.60 3.63
CA ASP A 856 -60.14 -8.25 3.07
C ASP A 856 -58.83 -7.81 2.38
N GLY A 857 -57.77 -8.62 2.46
CA GLY A 857 -56.45 -8.30 1.94
C GLY A 857 -55.58 -7.41 2.85
N GLY A 858 -55.86 -7.33 4.15
CA GLY A 858 -55.02 -6.60 5.12
C GLY A 858 -53.59 -7.14 5.27
N VAL A 859 -52.67 -6.30 5.75
CA VAL A 859 -51.23 -6.65 5.91
C VAL A 859 -50.98 -7.47 7.17
N LEU A 860 -50.00 -8.38 7.11
CA LEU A 860 -49.62 -9.23 8.24
C LEU A 860 -48.51 -8.60 9.11
N PRO A 861 -48.49 -8.87 10.43
CA PRO A 861 -47.46 -8.34 11.34
C PRO A 861 -46.02 -8.67 10.92
N VAL A 862 -45.80 -9.84 10.30
CA VAL A 862 -44.48 -10.28 9.82
C VAL A 862 -43.84 -9.27 8.85
N VAL A 863 -44.64 -8.50 8.11
CA VAL A 863 -44.14 -7.44 7.22
C VAL A 863 -43.51 -6.32 8.04
N SER A 864 -44.26 -5.76 8.99
CA SER A 864 -43.79 -4.67 9.85
C SER A 864 -42.62 -5.10 10.74
N GLU A 865 -42.65 -6.32 11.29
CA GLU A 865 -41.57 -6.84 12.13
C GLU A 865 -40.26 -7.07 11.34
N THR A 866 -40.35 -7.53 10.09
CA THR A 866 -39.18 -7.67 9.21
C THR A 866 -38.56 -6.31 8.90
N MET A 867 -39.39 -5.30 8.62
CA MET A 867 -38.91 -3.94 8.36
C MET A 867 -38.30 -3.29 9.60
N GLN A 868 -38.91 -3.46 10.78
CA GLN A 868 -38.34 -3.00 12.06
C GLN A 868 -36.95 -3.62 12.31
N ARG A 869 -36.78 -4.90 11.98
CA ARG A 869 -35.48 -5.59 12.09
C ARG A 869 -34.42 -4.93 11.21
N LEU A 870 -34.75 -4.65 9.94
CA LEU A 870 -33.85 -3.95 9.03
C LEU A 870 -33.52 -2.53 9.51
N GLN A 871 -34.50 -1.82 10.09
CA GLN A 871 -34.29 -0.50 10.69
C GLN A 871 -33.27 -0.56 11.83
N VAL A 872 -33.40 -1.51 12.77
CA VAL A 872 -32.44 -1.67 13.88
C VAL A 872 -31.04 -1.98 13.36
N MET A 873 -30.90 -2.77 12.29
CA MET A 873 -29.59 -3.03 11.67
C MET A 873 -28.89 -1.75 11.21
N THR A 874 -29.61 -0.67 10.87
CA THR A 874 -28.99 0.60 10.47
C THR A 874 -28.21 1.28 11.61
N GLU A 875 -28.51 0.98 12.87
CA GLU A 875 -27.74 1.46 14.02
C GLU A 875 -26.33 0.85 14.06
N PHE A 876 -26.12 -0.28 13.37
CA PHE A 876 -24.87 -1.05 13.33
C PHE A 876 -24.16 -0.99 11.97
N LEU A 877 -24.37 0.07 11.18
CA LEU A 877 -23.84 0.16 9.80
C LEU A 877 -22.32 0.01 9.70
N ARG A 878 -21.56 0.55 10.66
CA ARG A 878 -20.08 0.44 10.64
C ARG A 878 -19.60 -1.00 10.78
N PRO A 879 -19.96 -1.76 11.84
CA PRO A 879 -19.58 -3.15 11.95
C PRO A 879 -20.19 -4.01 10.84
N LEU A 880 -21.43 -3.75 10.45
CA LEU A 880 -22.07 -4.46 9.35
C LEU A 880 -21.33 -4.25 8.03
N SER A 881 -20.88 -3.04 7.71
CA SER A 881 -20.08 -2.79 6.50
C SER A 881 -18.81 -3.64 6.49
N SER A 882 -18.10 -3.74 7.63
CA SER A 882 -16.92 -4.61 7.76
C SER A 882 -17.27 -6.10 7.59
N ILE A 883 -18.39 -6.54 8.15
CA ILE A 883 -18.87 -7.93 8.04
C ILE A 883 -19.29 -8.23 6.59
N MET A 884 -19.99 -7.31 5.93
CA MET A 884 -20.48 -7.43 4.56
C MET A 884 -19.33 -7.50 3.55
N ILE A 885 -18.32 -6.64 3.68
CA ILE A 885 -17.10 -6.72 2.88
C ILE A 885 -16.42 -8.08 3.06
N SER A 886 -16.34 -8.58 4.30
CA SER A 886 -15.73 -9.89 4.57
C SER A 886 -16.58 -11.07 4.08
N LEU A 887 -17.89 -10.93 3.98
CA LEU A 887 -18.82 -11.96 3.52
C LEU A 887 -18.90 -11.99 1.98
N GLY A 888 -18.70 -10.83 1.35
CA GLY A 888 -18.91 -10.62 -0.08
C GLY A 888 -20.39 -10.46 -0.43
N ASP A 889 -20.65 -9.80 -1.56
CA ASP A 889 -22.02 -9.62 -2.04
C ASP A 889 -22.71 -10.95 -2.32
N GLY A 890 -23.92 -11.14 -1.79
CA GLY A 890 -24.70 -12.38 -1.88
C GLY A 890 -24.23 -13.52 -0.95
N GLY A 891 -23.20 -13.33 -0.12
CA GLY A 891 -22.67 -14.39 0.76
C GLY A 891 -23.65 -14.87 1.85
N TRP A 892 -24.71 -14.11 2.15
CA TRP A 892 -25.80 -14.49 3.07
C TRP A 892 -26.79 -15.49 2.46
N ARG A 893 -26.74 -15.75 1.15
CA ARG A 893 -27.65 -16.69 0.48
C ARG A 893 -27.27 -18.17 0.69
N TYR A 894 -26.05 -18.45 1.12
CA TYR A 894 -25.51 -19.80 1.34
C TYR A 894 -25.67 -20.24 2.80
N GLY A 895 -26.91 -20.27 3.28
CA GLY A 895 -27.28 -20.85 4.58
C GLY A 895 -27.56 -22.34 4.46
N GLY A 896 -26.52 -23.17 4.32
CA GLY A 896 -26.68 -24.63 4.24
C GLY A 896 -25.38 -25.38 4.46
N LEU A 897 -25.11 -25.74 5.72
CA LEU A 897 -24.07 -26.71 6.09
C LEU A 897 -24.41 -28.08 5.48
N GLY A 898 -23.91 -28.36 4.28
CA GLY A 898 -23.95 -29.69 3.69
C GLY A 898 -24.26 -29.73 2.19
N SER A 899 -23.33 -29.29 1.35
CA SER A 899 -23.10 -29.88 0.03
C SER A 899 -21.80 -29.34 -0.58
N THR A 900 -21.18 -30.16 -1.40
CA THR A 900 -19.85 -30.05 -2.02
C THR A 900 -19.42 -28.66 -2.54
N THR A 901 -18.14 -28.39 -2.32
CA THR A 901 -17.23 -27.44 -2.98
C THR A 901 -17.70 -26.92 -4.34
N THR A 902 -18.38 -25.79 -4.34
CA THR A 902 -18.31 -24.80 -5.42
C THR A 902 -17.76 -23.52 -4.81
N LEU A 903 -16.54 -23.15 -5.22
CA LEU A 903 -15.89 -21.92 -4.79
C LEU A 903 -16.87 -20.74 -4.95
N ALA A 904 -16.96 -19.92 -3.90
CA ALA A 904 -17.47 -18.56 -4.03
C ALA A 904 -16.76 -17.91 -5.22
N SER A 905 -17.52 -17.46 -6.22
CA SER A 905 -16.95 -16.88 -7.42
C SER A 905 -16.09 -15.66 -7.05
N LEU A 906 -14.91 -15.54 -7.69
CA LEU A 906 -13.98 -14.41 -7.60
C LEU A 906 -14.62 -13.01 -7.79
N ALA A 907 -15.90 -12.93 -8.19
CA ALA A 907 -16.69 -11.70 -8.22
C ALA A 907 -17.11 -11.16 -6.85
N SER A 908 -16.92 -11.90 -5.74
CA SER A 908 -17.37 -11.48 -4.40
C SER A 908 -16.33 -10.75 -3.55
N PHE A 909 -15.09 -10.59 -4.04
CA PHE A 909 -14.02 -9.88 -3.35
C PHE A 909 -13.52 -8.72 -4.21
N ASP A 910 -14.37 -7.71 -4.35
CA ASP A 910 -13.99 -6.41 -4.87
C ASP A 910 -13.21 -5.65 -3.77
N VAL A 911 -11.96 -5.30 -4.06
CA VAL A 911 -11.06 -4.60 -3.12
C VAL A 911 -11.48 -3.13 -2.92
N ASN A 912 -12.45 -2.65 -3.72
CA ASN A 912 -13.13 -1.36 -3.57
C ASN A 912 -14.61 -1.49 -3.11
N ALA A 913 -15.03 -2.67 -2.62
CA ALA A 913 -16.42 -2.90 -2.22
C ALA A 913 -16.87 -1.94 -1.10
N ASP A 914 -17.91 -1.15 -1.35
CA ASP A 914 -18.60 -0.38 -0.31
C ASP A 914 -19.50 -1.33 0.50
N GLY A 915 -19.12 -1.58 1.76
CA GLY A 915 -19.91 -2.42 2.67
C GLY A 915 -21.33 -1.91 2.92
N ARG A 916 -21.60 -0.62 2.71
CA ARG A 916 -22.96 -0.06 2.77
C ARG A 916 -23.80 -0.48 1.55
N ASP A 917 -23.20 -0.55 0.37
CA ASP A 917 -23.90 -0.98 -0.85
C ASP A 917 -24.21 -2.48 -0.80
N ILE A 918 -23.27 -3.30 -0.30
CA ILE A 918 -23.52 -4.72 -0.03
C ILE A 918 -24.66 -4.91 0.99
N PHE A 919 -24.69 -4.10 2.06
CA PHE A 919 -25.81 -4.13 3.00
C PHE A 919 -27.14 -3.72 2.35
N ALA A 920 -27.13 -2.78 1.39
CA ALA A 920 -28.32 -2.42 0.62
C ALA A 920 -28.83 -3.61 -0.20
N HIS A 921 -27.95 -4.42 -0.78
CA HIS A 921 -28.31 -5.67 -1.46
C HIS A 921 -28.91 -6.71 -0.51
N TYR A 922 -28.35 -6.85 0.70
CA TYR A 922 -28.95 -7.71 1.74
C TYR A 922 -30.37 -7.25 2.12
N CYS A 923 -30.58 -5.94 2.28
CA CYS A 923 -31.91 -5.38 2.57
C CYS A 923 -32.90 -5.65 1.42
N ALA A 924 -32.47 -5.46 0.18
CA ALA A 924 -33.25 -5.76 -1.02
C ALA A 924 -33.64 -7.24 -1.09
N ASP A 925 -32.69 -8.14 -0.86
CA ASP A 925 -32.91 -9.59 -0.83
C ASP A 925 -33.87 -10.02 0.28
N THR A 926 -33.79 -9.37 1.44
CA THR A 926 -34.69 -9.65 2.57
C THR A 926 -36.13 -9.25 2.22
N VAL A 927 -36.32 -8.08 1.59
CA VAL A 927 -37.64 -7.63 1.11
C VAL A 927 -38.17 -8.57 0.02
N ASP A 928 -37.34 -8.96 -0.94
CA ASP A 928 -37.73 -9.90 -1.99
C ASP A 928 -38.11 -11.28 -1.43
N ALA A 929 -37.32 -11.82 -0.50
CA ALA A 929 -37.58 -13.10 0.17
C ALA A 929 -38.89 -13.07 0.96
N LEU A 930 -39.18 -11.96 1.66
CA LEU A 930 -40.44 -11.74 2.37
C LEU A 930 -41.62 -11.77 1.39
N LEU A 931 -41.59 -10.94 0.34
CA LEU A 931 -42.69 -10.84 -0.63
C LEU A 931 -42.90 -12.15 -1.40
N SER A 932 -41.81 -12.84 -1.75
CA SER A 932 -41.84 -14.14 -2.41
C SER A 932 -42.47 -15.23 -1.55
N ALA A 933 -42.09 -15.32 -0.27
CA ALA A 933 -42.67 -16.29 0.67
C ALA A 933 -44.17 -16.00 0.92
N LEU A 934 -44.54 -14.72 1.08
CA LEU A 934 -45.92 -14.29 1.25
C LEU A 934 -46.78 -14.64 0.03
N ASP A 935 -46.30 -14.36 -1.18
CA ASP A 935 -46.99 -14.68 -2.43
C ASP A 935 -47.14 -16.19 -2.65
N ALA A 936 -46.06 -16.96 -2.46
CA ALA A 936 -46.11 -18.41 -2.58
C ALA A 936 -47.15 -19.02 -1.62
N ARG A 937 -47.17 -18.55 -0.37
CA ARG A 937 -48.11 -19.03 0.63
C ARG A 937 -49.55 -18.57 0.36
N ALA A 938 -49.75 -17.31 -0.01
CA ALA A 938 -51.07 -16.77 -0.35
C ALA A 938 -51.71 -17.50 -1.54
N ARG A 939 -50.91 -17.89 -2.55
CA ARG A 939 -51.39 -18.66 -3.71
C ARG A 939 -51.79 -20.08 -3.34
N VAL A 940 -51.10 -20.73 -2.42
CA VAL A 940 -51.51 -22.04 -1.89
C VAL A 940 -52.86 -21.95 -1.17
N LEU A 941 -53.11 -20.87 -0.43
CA LEU A 941 -54.32 -20.70 0.37
C LEU A 941 -55.55 -20.25 -0.44
N GLN A 942 -55.38 -19.34 -1.40
CA GLN A 942 -56.50 -18.66 -2.09
C GLN A 942 -56.42 -18.71 -3.63
N GLY A 943 -55.44 -19.40 -4.20
CA GLY A 943 -55.28 -19.52 -5.66
C GLY A 943 -54.97 -18.17 -6.34
N ARG A 944 -55.64 -17.87 -7.45
CA ARG A 944 -55.50 -16.61 -8.22
C ARG A 944 -56.61 -15.59 -7.92
N LYS A 945 -57.22 -15.65 -6.74
CA LYS A 945 -58.30 -14.71 -6.37
C LYS A 945 -57.77 -13.27 -6.28
N PRO A 946 -58.59 -12.24 -6.61
CA PRO A 946 -58.18 -10.83 -6.55
C PRO A 946 -57.66 -10.37 -5.18
N VAL A 947 -58.14 -10.98 -4.09
CA VAL A 947 -57.70 -10.68 -2.72
C VAL A 947 -56.19 -10.90 -2.51
N VAL A 948 -55.58 -11.83 -3.24
CA VAL A 948 -54.12 -12.07 -3.21
C VAL A 948 -53.37 -10.88 -3.81
N GLY A 949 -53.90 -10.29 -4.88
CA GLY A 949 -53.34 -9.07 -5.49
C GLY A 949 -53.45 -7.86 -4.56
N VAL A 950 -54.56 -7.71 -3.84
CA VAL A 950 -54.72 -6.64 -2.83
C VAL A 950 -53.74 -6.82 -1.67
N PHE A 951 -53.66 -8.02 -1.12
CA PHE A 951 -52.76 -8.34 -0.01
C PHE A 951 -51.29 -8.01 -0.32
N LEU A 952 -50.81 -8.41 -1.50
CA LEU A 952 -49.44 -8.12 -1.92
C LEU A 952 -49.24 -6.62 -2.13
N ALA A 953 -50.19 -5.92 -2.76
CA ALA A 953 -50.09 -4.49 -2.99
C ALA A 953 -50.05 -3.68 -1.67
N ASN A 954 -50.89 -4.02 -0.70
CA ASN A 954 -50.86 -3.40 0.63
C ASN A 954 -49.53 -3.67 1.36
N SER A 955 -49.04 -4.91 1.28
CA SER A 955 -47.75 -5.28 1.89
C SER A 955 -46.59 -4.47 1.31
N ILE A 956 -46.58 -4.25 -0.01
CA ILE A 956 -45.59 -3.40 -0.70
C ILE A 956 -45.70 -1.94 -0.23
N SER A 957 -46.91 -1.38 -0.14
CA SER A 957 -47.10 -0.01 0.32
C SER A 957 -46.62 0.20 1.76
N VAL A 958 -46.81 -0.79 2.65
CA VAL A 958 -46.26 -0.74 4.01
C VAL A 958 -44.73 -0.77 4.00
N VAL A 959 -44.12 -1.65 3.19
CA VAL A 959 -42.66 -1.71 3.04
C VAL A 959 -42.10 -0.36 2.57
N GLU A 960 -42.67 0.22 1.51
CA GLU A 960 -42.21 1.52 0.98
C GLU A 960 -42.36 2.65 1.99
N ARG A 961 -43.47 2.68 2.73
CA ARG A 961 -43.70 3.67 3.80
C ARG A 961 -42.64 3.54 4.89
N MET A 962 -42.38 2.33 5.36
CA MET A 962 -41.40 2.09 6.43
C MET A 962 -39.95 2.34 5.99
N VAL A 963 -39.60 2.14 4.71
CA VAL A 963 -38.29 2.53 4.18
C VAL A 963 -38.17 4.05 4.16
N ARG A 964 -39.18 4.75 3.63
CA ARG A 964 -39.17 6.22 3.47
C ARG A 964 -39.15 6.96 4.80
N GLU A 965 -39.78 6.41 5.84
CA GLU A 965 -39.91 7.05 7.17
C GLU A 965 -38.74 6.73 8.12
N SER A 966 -37.68 6.05 7.67
CA SER A 966 -36.55 5.65 8.52
C SER A 966 -35.19 5.85 7.85
N GLU A 967 -34.12 5.66 8.62
CA GLU A 967 -32.72 5.69 8.15
C GLU A 967 -32.43 4.65 7.05
N LEU A 968 -33.32 3.68 6.83
CA LEU A 968 -33.27 2.79 5.67
C LEU A 968 -33.37 3.54 4.34
N ALA A 969 -33.97 4.73 4.31
CA ALA A 969 -34.05 5.53 3.08
C ALA A 969 -32.65 5.83 2.50
N ALA A 970 -31.68 6.16 3.36
CA ALA A 970 -30.31 6.46 2.91
C ALA A 970 -29.61 5.26 2.26
N VAL A 971 -30.03 4.03 2.59
CA VAL A 971 -29.39 2.79 2.15
C VAL A 971 -30.17 2.13 1.00
N LEU A 972 -31.49 1.99 1.12
CA LEU A 972 -32.30 1.15 0.24
C LEU A 972 -33.11 1.96 -0.80
N GLN A 973 -33.42 3.24 -0.53
CA GLN A 973 -34.29 4.05 -1.41
C GLN A 973 -33.85 4.09 -2.88
N PRO A 974 -32.54 4.22 -3.24
CA PRO A 974 -32.10 4.25 -4.63
C PRO A 974 -32.40 2.96 -5.41
N ARG A 975 -32.51 1.84 -4.71
CA ARG A 975 -32.66 0.49 -5.29
C ARG A 975 -34.06 -0.09 -5.08
N LEU A 976 -34.83 0.48 -4.17
CA LEU A 976 -36.14 -0.03 -3.75
C LEU A 976 -37.09 -0.24 -4.94
N ALA A 977 -37.16 0.71 -5.88
CA ALA A 977 -38.01 0.61 -7.07
C ALA A 977 -37.74 -0.66 -7.88
N GLY A 978 -36.46 -1.02 -8.07
CA GLY A 978 -36.08 -2.23 -8.79
C GLY A 978 -36.54 -3.53 -8.12
N VAL A 979 -36.69 -3.52 -6.79
CA VAL A 979 -37.17 -4.67 -6.02
C VAL A 979 -38.70 -4.71 -6.00
N VAL A 980 -39.36 -3.60 -5.69
CA VAL A 980 -40.81 -3.59 -5.42
C VAL A 980 -41.68 -3.47 -6.67
N ASP A 981 -41.20 -2.85 -7.75
CA ASP A 981 -42.00 -2.65 -8.98
C ASP A 981 -42.39 -3.95 -9.68
N PRO A 982 -41.51 -4.99 -9.80
CA PRO A 982 -41.91 -6.29 -10.29
C PRO A 982 -43.07 -6.90 -9.48
N TRP A 983 -42.99 -6.79 -8.14
CA TRP A 983 -44.04 -7.29 -7.25
C TRP A 983 -45.33 -6.46 -7.38
N ARG A 984 -45.23 -5.15 -7.56
CA ARG A 984 -46.38 -4.27 -7.80
C ARG A 984 -47.09 -4.63 -9.10
N LYS A 985 -46.35 -4.85 -10.19
CA LYS A 985 -46.90 -5.29 -11.48
C LYS A 985 -47.56 -6.66 -11.36
N LYS A 986 -46.95 -7.58 -10.62
CA LYS A 986 -47.50 -8.91 -10.35
C LYS A 986 -48.81 -8.83 -9.56
N ALA A 987 -48.84 -8.04 -8.48
CA ALA A 987 -50.02 -7.80 -7.67
C ALA A 987 -51.17 -7.21 -8.50
N ALA A 988 -50.88 -6.21 -9.33
CA ALA A 988 -51.85 -5.63 -10.26
C ALA A 988 -52.35 -6.66 -11.28
N THR A 989 -51.48 -7.51 -11.83
CA THR A 989 -51.87 -8.55 -12.79
C THR A 989 -52.81 -9.59 -12.17
N VAL A 990 -52.51 -10.05 -10.96
CA VAL A 990 -53.37 -11.00 -10.22
C VAL A 990 -54.72 -10.35 -9.90
N TYR A 991 -54.73 -9.07 -9.53
CA TYR A 991 -55.96 -8.34 -9.26
C TYR A 991 -56.83 -8.15 -10.52
N LEU A 992 -56.21 -7.76 -11.65
CA LEU A 992 -56.88 -7.48 -12.91
C LEU A 992 -57.32 -8.74 -13.67
N ASP A 993 -56.95 -9.94 -13.23
CA ASP A 993 -57.34 -11.18 -13.90
C ASP A 993 -58.88 -11.34 -13.92
N ALA A 994 -59.56 -11.03 -12.81
CA ALA A 994 -61.02 -11.00 -12.74
C ALA A 994 -61.67 -9.98 -13.70
N CYS A 995 -60.88 -8.98 -14.11
CA CYS A 995 -61.29 -7.92 -14.98
C CYS A 995 -61.24 -8.38 -16.46
N LYS A 996 -60.41 -9.38 -16.80
CA LYS A 996 -60.37 -9.99 -18.14
C LYS A 996 -61.67 -10.73 -18.44
N ASP A 997 -62.21 -11.47 -17.48
CA ASP A 997 -63.49 -12.17 -17.64
C ASP A 997 -64.62 -11.20 -17.99
N VAL A 998 -64.66 -10.04 -17.32
CA VAL A 998 -65.61 -8.96 -17.64
C VAL A 998 -65.40 -8.42 -19.06
N SER A 999 -64.13 -8.23 -19.48
CA SER A 999 -63.80 -7.71 -20.81
C SER A 999 -64.18 -8.66 -21.96
N MET A 1000 -64.20 -9.98 -21.71
CA MET A 1000 -64.56 -11.00 -22.73
C MET A 1000 -65.98 -10.81 -23.26
N HIS A 1001 -66.89 -10.29 -22.44
CA HIS A 1001 -68.27 -10.00 -22.86
C HIS A 1001 -68.37 -8.82 -23.85
N LEU A 1002 -67.31 -8.02 -24.01
CA LEU A 1002 -67.28 -6.82 -24.85
C LEU A 1002 -66.57 -7.04 -26.20
N PHE A 1003 -65.95 -8.20 -26.44
CA PHE A 1003 -65.28 -8.51 -27.71
C PHE A 1003 -66.24 -9.06 -28.77
N ASP A 1004 -65.88 -8.86 -30.05
CA ASP A 1004 -66.66 -9.30 -31.21
C ASP A 1004 -65.78 -10.04 -32.23
N VAL A 1005 -66.32 -11.12 -32.82
CA VAL A 1005 -65.66 -11.90 -33.88
C VAL A 1005 -66.29 -11.52 -35.23
N ILE A 1006 -65.51 -10.91 -36.13
CA ILE A 1006 -65.98 -10.53 -37.46
C ILE A 1006 -65.84 -11.73 -38.40
N HIS A 1007 -66.95 -12.29 -38.90
CA HIS A 1007 -66.94 -13.19 -40.05
C HIS A 1007 -67.03 -12.37 -41.35
N THR A 1008 -65.94 -12.25 -42.10
CA THR A 1008 -65.97 -11.71 -43.47
C THR A 1008 -66.58 -12.73 -44.42
N ASN A 1009 -67.82 -12.50 -44.87
CA ASN A 1009 -68.48 -13.33 -45.88
C ASN A 1009 -67.87 -13.07 -47.27
N ARG A 1010 -67.31 -14.10 -47.91
CA ARG A 1010 -66.85 -14.08 -49.32
C ARG A 1010 -67.82 -14.94 -50.14
N SER A 1011 -68.66 -14.33 -50.97
CA SER A 1011 -69.61 -15.02 -51.83
C SER A 1011 -69.15 -15.07 -53.28
N GLY A 1012 -68.92 -16.29 -53.79
CA GLY A 1012 -69.41 -16.81 -55.08
C GLY A 1012 -68.81 -16.30 -56.41
N GLY A 1013 -68.12 -17.21 -57.11
CA GLY A 1013 -67.80 -17.08 -58.54
C GLY A 1013 -66.83 -18.15 -59.04
N SER A 1014 -67.35 -19.29 -59.48
CA SER A 1014 -66.62 -20.45 -59.99
C SER A 1014 -66.23 -20.33 -61.47
N GLY A 1015 -65.01 -20.76 -61.81
CA GLY A 1015 -64.75 -21.55 -63.02
C GLY A 1015 -63.92 -20.91 -64.15
N GLY A 1016 -62.72 -21.45 -64.36
CA GLY A 1016 -62.22 -21.73 -65.72
C GLY A 1016 -60.98 -20.98 -66.21
N GLY A 1017 -59.84 -21.69 -66.24
CA GLY A 1017 -58.97 -21.74 -67.43
C GLY A 1017 -57.77 -20.78 -67.55
N GLY A 1018 -56.57 -21.37 -67.52
CA GLY A 1018 -55.55 -21.16 -68.56
C GLY A 1018 -54.52 -20.02 -68.44
N GLY A 1019 -53.26 -20.41 -68.19
CA GLY A 1019 -52.12 -20.02 -69.04
C GLY A 1019 -51.42 -18.67 -68.88
N GLY A 1020 -50.19 -18.70 -68.35
CA GLY A 1020 -49.00 -18.09 -68.98
C GLY A 1020 -48.63 -16.62 -68.69
N GLY A 1021 -47.31 -16.40 -68.53
CA GLY A 1021 -46.62 -15.17 -68.95
C GLY A 1021 -46.39 -14.10 -67.88
N GLY A 1022 -45.12 -13.77 -67.64
CA GLY A 1022 -44.69 -12.77 -66.65
C GLY A 1022 -44.73 -11.30 -67.10
N GLY A 1023 -44.13 -10.44 -66.27
CA GLY A 1023 -43.96 -9.01 -66.52
C GLY A 1023 -44.46 -8.15 -65.36
N GLY A 1024 -43.60 -7.27 -64.85
CA GLY A 1024 -43.80 -6.52 -63.60
C GLY A 1024 -44.64 -5.24 -63.73
N GLY A 1025 -44.72 -4.49 -62.62
CA GLY A 1025 -45.29 -3.16 -62.59
C GLY A 1025 -46.17 -2.90 -61.36
N SER A 1026 -45.84 -1.83 -60.64
CA SER A 1026 -46.39 -1.37 -59.36
C SER A 1026 -47.90 -1.06 -59.34
N SER A 1027 -48.54 -1.26 -58.18
CA SER A 1027 -49.25 -0.20 -57.42
C SER A 1027 -49.91 -0.79 -56.16
N GLY A 1028 -49.75 -0.10 -55.03
CA GLY A 1028 -50.14 -0.58 -53.71
C GLY A 1028 -51.65 -0.70 -53.50
N SER A 1029 -52.09 -1.84 -52.98
CA SER A 1029 -53.39 -1.97 -52.34
C SER A 1029 -53.24 -1.66 -50.85
N GLY A 1030 -53.68 -0.46 -50.46
CA GLY A 1030 -53.64 0.04 -49.10
C GLY A 1030 -54.38 -0.85 -48.10
N ARG A 1031 -53.80 -0.95 -46.90
CA ARG A 1031 -54.52 -1.29 -45.66
C ARG A 1031 -55.76 -0.37 -45.53
N PRO A 1032 -56.91 -0.85 -45.00
CA PRO A 1032 -58.00 0.05 -44.67
C PRO A 1032 -57.53 1.04 -43.61
N GLN A 1033 -57.70 2.32 -43.92
CA GLN A 1033 -57.40 3.46 -43.09
C GLN A 1033 -58.31 3.43 -41.85
N SER A 1034 -57.73 3.60 -40.67
CA SER A 1034 -58.46 3.83 -39.41
C SER A 1034 -59.13 5.21 -39.46
N GLY A 1035 -60.28 5.30 -40.12
CA GLY A 1035 -61.12 6.49 -40.14
C GLY A 1035 -61.99 6.57 -38.90
N GLN A 1036 -61.92 7.69 -38.19
CA GLN A 1036 -62.96 8.17 -37.28
C GLN A 1036 -64.25 8.39 -38.09
N GLY A 1037 -65.04 7.33 -38.29
CA GLY A 1037 -66.42 7.42 -38.75
C GLY A 1037 -67.33 7.11 -37.58
N PHE A 1038 -68.27 8.02 -37.27
CA PHE A 1038 -69.37 7.74 -36.36
C PHE A 1038 -70.08 6.46 -36.84
N VAL A 1039 -69.97 5.38 -36.07
CA VAL A 1039 -70.72 4.16 -36.32
C VAL A 1039 -72.13 4.40 -35.80
N ASP A 1040 -73.10 4.61 -36.69
CA ASP A 1040 -74.51 4.72 -36.31
C ASP A 1040 -75.02 3.33 -35.86
N SER A 1041 -75.24 3.18 -34.56
CA SER A 1041 -75.72 1.93 -33.91
C SER A 1041 -76.97 1.39 -34.59
N ALA A 1042 -77.93 2.26 -34.92
CA ALA A 1042 -79.15 1.91 -35.63
C ALA A 1042 -78.87 1.31 -37.03
N SER A 1043 -77.84 1.79 -37.72
CA SER A 1043 -77.43 1.28 -39.03
C SER A 1043 -76.80 -0.12 -38.95
N VAL A 1044 -75.97 -0.36 -37.93
CA VAL A 1044 -75.31 -1.66 -37.70
C VAL A 1044 -76.34 -2.72 -37.32
N LEU A 1045 -77.30 -2.38 -36.45
CA LEU A 1045 -78.35 -3.30 -36.00
C LEU A 1045 -79.32 -3.72 -37.11
N LYS A 1046 -79.52 -2.89 -38.15
CA LYS A 1046 -80.32 -3.23 -39.33
C LYS A 1046 -79.69 -4.35 -40.18
N GLY A 1047 -78.36 -4.48 -40.15
CA GLY A 1047 -77.61 -5.51 -40.87
C GLY A 1047 -77.49 -6.85 -40.13
N LEU A 1048 -77.98 -6.96 -38.90
CA LEU A 1048 -77.79 -8.13 -38.03
C LEU A 1048 -79.02 -9.05 -37.99
N SER A 1049 -78.77 -10.37 -37.95
CA SER A 1049 -79.84 -11.36 -37.83
C SER A 1049 -80.56 -11.23 -36.48
N SER A 1050 -81.76 -11.80 -36.37
CA SER A 1050 -82.48 -11.85 -35.07
C SER A 1050 -81.68 -12.59 -33.99
N LYS A 1051 -80.85 -13.57 -34.39
CA LYS A 1051 -79.99 -14.34 -33.49
C LYS A 1051 -78.82 -13.50 -32.97
N ASP A 1052 -78.22 -12.67 -33.82
CA ASP A 1052 -77.10 -11.81 -33.45
C ASP A 1052 -77.56 -10.67 -32.51
N ARG A 1053 -78.75 -10.10 -32.78
CA ARG A 1053 -79.35 -9.10 -31.89
C ARG A 1053 -79.65 -9.66 -30.49
N GLU A 1054 -80.07 -10.91 -30.39
CA GLU A 1054 -80.29 -11.57 -29.09
C GLU A 1054 -78.96 -11.91 -28.40
N SER A 1055 -77.93 -12.32 -29.16
CA SER A 1055 -76.57 -12.53 -28.64
C SER A 1055 -75.99 -11.24 -28.04
N ILE A 1056 -76.17 -10.09 -28.69
CA ILE A 1056 -75.70 -8.78 -28.20
C ILE A 1056 -76.40 -8.39 -26.90
N LYS A 1057 -77.73 -8.60 -26.78
CA LYS A 1057 -78.43 -8.40 -25.50
C LYS A 1057 -77.88 -9.30 -24.40
N GLY A 1058 -77.62 -10.57 -24.73
CA GLY A 1058 -76.98 -11.52 -23.81
C GLY A 1058 -75.59 -11.05 -23.34
N LYS A 1059 -74.78 -10.47 -24.24
CA LYS A 1059 -73.49 -9.85 -23.90
C LYS A 1059 -73.63 -8.67 -22.94
N PHE A 1060 -74.60 -7.76 -23.16
CA PHE A 1060 -74.87 -6.66 -22.22
C PHE A 1060 -75.31 -7.16 -20.84
N THR A 1061 -76.21 -8.14 -20.77
CA THR A 1061 -76.66 -8.73 -19.48
C THR A 1061 -75.51 -9.42 -18.75
N ALA A 1062 -74.69 -10.21 -19.46
CA ALA A 1062 -73.53 -10.87 -18.88
C ALA A 1062 -72.49 -9.86 -18.38
N PHE A 1063 -72.20 -8.80 -19.16
CA PHE A 1063 -71.33 -7.71 -18.74
C PHE A 1063 -71.85 -7.03 -17.47
N ASN A 1064 -73.13 -6.66 -17.41
CA ASN A 1064 -73.68 -5.96 -16.24
C ASN A 1064 -73.54 -6.81 -14.96
N ALA A 1065 -73.86 -8.11 -15.03
CA ALA A 1065 -73.76 -9.01 -13.89
C ALA A 1065 -72.31 -9.17 -13.39
N SER A 1066 -71.37 -9.44 -14.30
CA SER A 1066 -69.96 -9.61 -13.96
C SER A 1066 -69.29 -8.29 -13.52
N PHE A 1067 -69.70 -7.16 -14.09
CA PHE A 1067 -69.21 -5.84 -13.70
C PHE A 1067 -69.72 -5.44 -12.32
N ASP A 1068 -71.00 -5.62 -12.01
CA ASP A 1068 -71.56 -5.35 -10.67
C ASP A 1068 -70.88 -6.21 -9.59
N GLU A 1069 -70.62 -7.49 -9.88
CA GLU A 1069 -69.90 -8.39 -8.97
C GLU A 1069 -68.46 -7.92 -8.72
N LEU A 1070 -67.76 -7.46 -9.76
CA LEU A 1070 -66.43 -6.87 -9.65
C LEU A 1070 -66.44 -5.61 -8.78
N LEU A 1071 -67.42 -4.73 -8.94
CA LEU A 1071 -67.58 -3.52 -8.12
C LEU A 1071 -67.84 -3.84 -6.64
N ALA A 1072 -68.71 -4.82 -6.37
CA ALA A 1072 -69.02 -5.26 -5.01
C ALA A 1072 -67.77 -5.79 -4.30
N ARG A 1073 -66.97 -6.64 -4.98
CA ARG A 1073 -65.71 -7.15 -4.45
C ARG A 1073 -64.67 -6.04 -4.24
N HIS A 1074 -64.53 -5.10 -5.19
CA HIS A 1074 -63.61 -3.97 -5.05
C HIS A 1074 -63.90 -3.12 -3.80
N ARG A 1075 -65.17 -2.94 -3.44
CA ARG A 1075 -65.59 -2.19 -2.24
C ARG A 1075 -65.36 -2.96 -0.94
N GLN A 1076 -65.37 -4.29 -0.96
CA GLN A 1076 -65.16 -5.14 0.22
C GLN A 1076 -63.70 -5.25 0.65
N PHE A 1077 -62.75 -4.97 -0.25
CA PHE A 1077 -61.32 -5.06 0.06
C PHE A 1077 -60.82 -3.82 0.81
N THR A 1078 -59.99 -4.06 1.82
CA THR A 1078 -59.23 -3.03 2.54
C THR A 1078 -57.99 -2.72 1.72
N MET A 1079 -57.90 -1.53 1.13
CA MET A 1079 -56.78 -1.11 0.30
C MET A 1079 -56.14 0.16 0.86
N GLU A 1080 -54.81 0.21 0.89
CA GLU A 1080 -54.08 1.47 1.10
C GLU A 1080 -54.49 2.48 0.01
N ARG A 1081 -54.51 3.78 0.34
CA ARG A 1081 -55.02 4.84 -0.54
C ARG A 1081 -54.38 4.81 -1.94
N GLU A 1082 -53.07 4.62 -1.99
CA GLU A 1082 -52.29 4.57 -3.23
C GLU A 1082 -52.63 3.33 -4.08
N VAL A 1083 -52.86 2.18 -3.42
CA VAL A 1083 -53.26 0.92 -4.06
C VAL A 1083 -54.66 1.04 -4.65
N ARG A 1084 -55.62 1.59 -3.90
CA ARG A 1084 -57.01 1.80 -4.37
C ARG A 1084 -57.02 2.66 -5.64
N GLN A 1085 -56.32 3.79 -5.62
CA GLN A 1085 -56.21 4.67 -6.77
C GLN A 1085 -55.56 4.00 -7.98
N ALA A 1086 -54.49 3.21 -7.77
CA ALA A 1086 -53.83 2.49 -8.85
C ALA A 1086 -54.73 1.43 -9.49
N PHE A 1087 -55.43 0.63 -8.68
CA PHE A 1087 -56.35 -0.39 -9.19
C PHE A 1087 -57.59 0.21 -9.85
N ALA A 1088 -58.15 1.28 -9.30
CA ALA A 1088 -59.24 2.03 -9.94
C ALA A 1088 -58.85 2.55 -11.34
N ARG A 1089 -57.66 3.17 -11.46
CA ARG A 1089 -57.10 3.60 -12.76
C ARG A 1089 -56.99 2.44 -13.75
N ASN A 1090 -56.41 1.31 -13.31
CA ASN A 1090 -56.18 0.18 -14.20
C ASN A 1090 -57.49 -0.45 -14.68
N ILE A 1091 -58.49 -0.60 -13.79
CA ILE A 1091 -59.83 -1.08 -14.16
C ILE A 1091 -60.46 -0.14 -15.20
N GLN A 1092 -60.44 1.16 -14.94
CA GLN A 1092 -61.01 2.17 -15.83
C GLN A 1092 -60.34 2.16 -17.21
N GLN A 1093 -59.00 2.19 -17.26
CA GLN A 1093 -58.25 2.16 -18.52
C GLN A 1093 -58.54 0.91 -19.36
N MET A 1094 -58.79 -0.22 -18.71
CA MET A 1094 -59.01 -1.48 -19.40
C MET A 1094 -60.45 -1.65 -19.89
N LEU A 1095 -61.45 -1.30 -19.07
CA LEU A 1095 -62.86 -1.59 -19.37
C LEU A 1095 -63.61 -0.42 -20.04
N GLU A 1096 -63.32 0.83 -19.66
CA GLU A 1096 -64.07 2.00 -20.16
C GLU A 1096 -63.97 2.17 -21.69
N PRO A 1097 -62.78 2.05 -22.34
CA PRO A 1097 -62.69 2.17 -23.79
C PRO A 1097 -63.38 1.02 -24.53
N LEU A 1098 -63.32 -0.20 -23.99
CA LEU A 1098 -63.96 -1.37 -24.57
C LEU A 1098 -65.48 -1.22 -24.49
N TYR A 1099 -66.00 -0.80 -23.34
CA TYR A 1099 -67.42 -0.57 -23.16
C TYR A 1099 -67.91 0.56 -24.06
N ASN A 1100 -67.20 1.68 -24.13
CA ASN A 1100 -67.59 2.82 -24.98
C ASN A 1100 -67.69 2.41 -26.45
N ARG A 1101 -66.73 1.62 -26.97
CA ARG A 1101 -66.78 1.10 -28.34
C ARG A 1101 -67.94 0.12 -28.55
N PHE A 1102 -68.21 -0.75 -27.58
CA PHE A 1102 -69.31 -1.70 -27.64
C PHE A 1102 -70.68 -0.99 -27.58
N TYR A 1103 -70.80 0.02 -26.71
CA TYR A 1103 -71.97 0.88 -26.56
C TYR A 1103 -72.24 1.68 -27.84
N ASP A 1104 -71.23 2.34 -28.40
CA ASP A 1104 -71.37 3.13 -29.64
C ASP A 1104 -71.91 2.28 -30.79
N ARG A 1105 -71.49 1.02 -30.86
CA ARG A 1105 -71.91 0.11 -31.93
C ARG A 1105 -73.30 -0.49 -31.73
N TYR A 1106 -73.76 -0.68 -30.49
CA TYR A 1106 -74.90 -1.56 -30.19
C TYR A 1106 -75.97 -1.01 -29.23
N HIS A 1107 -75.84 0.21 -28.68
CA HIS A 1107 -76.78 0.73 -27.67
C HIS A 1107 -78.26 0.76 -28.11
N ASP A 1108 -78.56 0.91 -29.41
CA ASP A 1108 -79.93 0.96 -29.93
C ASP A 1108 -80.64 -0.41 -29.90
N VAL A 1109 -79.95 -1.50 -29.53
CA VAL A 1109 -80.52 -2.86 -29.43
C VAL A 1109 -81.65 -2.94 -28.40
N ASP A 1110 -81.60 -2.05 -27.40
CA ASP A 1110 -82.56 -1.96 -26.31
C ASP A 1110 -83.63 -0.86 -26.54
N LYS A 1111 -83.54 -0.12 -27.66
CA LYS A 1111 -84.49 0.95 -28.03
C LYS A 1111 -84.76 1.96 -26.90
N GLY A 1112 -83.75 2.26 -26.09
CA GLY A 1112 -83.86 3.17 -24.94
C GLY A 1112 -84.71 2.66 -23.77
N ARG A 1113 -85.05 1.37 -23.71
CA ARG A 1113 -85.90 0.79 -22.64
C ARG A 1113 -85.14 0.48 -21.35
N GLY A 1114 -83.80 0.52 -21.36
CA GLY A 1114 -82.94 0.28 -20.20
C GLY A 1114 -83.01 -1.12 -19.62
N LYS A 1115 -83.56 -2.10 -20.35
CA LYS A 1115 -83.72 -3.49 -19.89
C LYS A 1115 -82.43 -4.29 -20.01
N TYR A 1116 -81.63 -4.02 -21.04
CA TYR A 1116 -80.37 -4.72 -21.31
C TYR A 1116 -79.18 -3.78 -21.22
N VAL A 1117 -79.30 -2.55 -21.74
CA VAL A 1117 -78.25 -1.53 -21.66
C VAL A 1117 -78.45 -0.71 -20.38
N LYS A 1118 -77.74 -1.11 -19.30
CA LYS A 1118 -77.89 -0.52 -17.95
C LYS A 1118 -77.18 0.82 -17.77
N TYR A 1119 -76.03 1.01 -18.42
CA TYR A 1119 -75.23 2.22 -18.29
C TYR A 1119 -75.15 2.96 -19.63
N ASP A 1120 -75.36 4.27 -19.63
CA ASP A 1120 -74.88 5.11 -20.72
C ASP A 1120 -73.40 5.51 -20.49
N LYS A 1121 -72.81 6.24 -21.43
CA LYS A 1121 -71.41 6.67 -21.34
C LYS A 1121 -71.12 7.53 -20.10
N VAL A 1122 -72.07 8.36 -19.67
CA VAL A 1122 -71.89 9.24 -18.50
C VAL A 1122 -72.02 8.44 -17.21
N ALA A 1123 -73.03 7.57 -17.14
CA ALA A 1123 -73.31 6.71 -16.01
C ALA A 1123 -72.17 5.72 -15.75
N ILE A 1124 -71.61 5.08 -16.79
CA ILE A 1124 -70.50 4.14 -16.59
C ILE A 1124 -69.21 4.86 -16.16
N SER A 1125 -68.94 6.05 -16.70
CA SER A 1125 -67.77 6.87 -16.32
C SER A 1125 -67.86 7.35 -14.86
N ALA A 1126 -69.05 7.71 -14.40
CA ALA A 1126 -69.31 8.03 -12.99
C ALA A 1126 -69.07 6.82 -12.07
N VAL A 1127 -69.45 5.61 -12.50
CA VAL A 1127 -69.18 4.36 -11.75
C VAL A 1127 -67.68 4.10 -11.64
N PHE A 1128 -66.90 4.27 -12.72
CA PHE A 1128 -65.43 4.15 -12.64
C PHE A 1128 -64.81 5.20 -11.70
N THR A 1129 -65.32 6.43 -11.72
CA THR A 1129 -64.87 7.49 -10.81
C THR A 1129 -65.15 7.14 -9.34
N SER A 1130 -66.25 6.43 -9.06
CA SER A 1130 -66.57 5.98 -7.70
C SER A 1130 -65.57 4.96 -7.14
N LEU A 1131 -64.80 4.25 -7.98
CA LEU A 1131 -63.80 3.27 -7.54
C LEU A 1131 -62.60 3.92 -6.82
N TYR A 1132 -62.36 5.20 -7.06
CA TYR A 1132 -61.28 5.95 -6.41
C TYR A 1132 -61.63 6.36 -4.97
N GLN A 1133 -62.91 6.26 -4.59
CA GLN A 1133 -63.43 6.67 -3.30
C GLN A 1133 -63.63 5.42 -2.42
N GLY A 1134 -62.99 5.39 -1.26
CA GLY A 1134 -63.09 4.28 -0.32
C GLY A 1134 -62.01 4.31 0.75
#